data_AF-A0A3R6VTH5-F1
#
_entry.id   AF-A0A3R6VTH5-F1
#
_cell.length_a   1.000
_cell.length_b   1.000
_cell.length_c   1.000
_cell.angle_alpha   90.00
_cell.angle_beta   90.00
_cell.angle_gamma   90.00
#
_symmetry.space_group_name_H-M   'P 1'
#
loop_
_entity.id
_entity.type
_entity.pdbx_description
1 polymer ?
#
loop_
_entity_poly.entity_id
_entity_poly.type
_entity_poly.pdbx_seq_one_letter_code
_entity_poly.pdbx_strand_id
1 'polypeptide(L)'
;MTSTCSALLLPLLSAATAAAAAFWSLNEPPSYRYDDLSTRLDAAQKALAAAAAANSATSANDATTSDTDADWLASLETVMPAIVSIRIMKVRAFDDDRAGCSVATGFIVDRTRGLILTNRHVVTPGPVVADAVFVNHEEVPLVPIYRDPVHDFGFFRFDPAQVRFQTDLPEIPLRPDLAKVGTPIRVVGNDNAEKVQILPGILAKLDRAAPQYGLTGYNDFNTFYYAAASSTSGGSSGSPVLNAQGMAIALNAGGATNAASSYYLPLDRVTRALKLLQQGEVVTRGTWQTIFRHVPFDEARQLGLPPDIETAIRLENPSELGVLVVDQVIEHGPGHDLMVVGDIVLEMNGQHCTTFLSLESILDDNVHAPVDVVVQRGTARGAAAVYKGWLDLNQPDLHEITPTQFLEVGDSILHPLSYQQARNYARPVGGVYATHLGHMLRHANMFSPCLILSLHGTPTPTLAAFVAVFSTLRHGDAVDLTYTLLHTRHVQYPTVITIDWEWFPITLWTLEGHAWAPQRMFPPPGALRPCSLDGAVPPTPLQTDKPWAVAVLHSLVYVRSEAPLEVDGLGGTSFEAIGYVVDADRGYVLVDKSAVQVFMAHVTVCVAGSIAVPATIRYLHPVHNFALVQFDQTRVGHTPATPVLKSLPLTISQTTTGTCGITCGSELSFVGLTNMGTVITASTIVVKIDRLVISDLDVPRFKSGPVEVWTVDAVHASALGGVFVRHGVVVALYLEFSLDDATDADTGNIVPQSVSRAVPLDVMRDLLTTIQSGGTPPPSVPVVPVEWSTIGLNKARAGLGLTSAWTNRLASKYPDTRQVLTVLRCAAHSQASTVLQSGDILLSVNDEVVVKDFDIDRLMVEAASSRLRRSTTTHFELSSGAATSQAPDGSVTTQEPIVLQMRVLRNGHEVVVDVETTDIDALGTTRIVVWCGLILQPPHFVIYQRGFVPSKVYISLWMEGSPGDKYAMEPRRFVLQVNDQDTPDLDAFLRVVQNVQHGESVRLKLVALATGKEEMRTLKTEYLFWPTTEVMWDSARETWQSTIVPPPSANPMQ
;
A
#
# COMPACT_ATOMS: atom_id res chain seq x y z
N MET A 1 -55.05 39.43 33.07
CA MET A 1 -53.60 39.72 33.26
C MET A 1 -52.93 39.58 31.92
N THR A 2 -52.89 40.68 31.17
CA THR A 2 -52.33 40.80 29.82
C THR A 2 -51.36 41.96 29.87
N SER A 3 -50.11 41.72 30.30
CA SER A 3 -49.03 42.73 30.27
C SER A 3 -47.62 42.17 30.62
N THR A 4 -47.26 40.94 30.27
CA THR A 4 -45.88 40.44 30.52
C THR A 4 -45.25 39.56 29.43
N CYS A 5 -45.92 39.32 28.28
CA CYS A 5 -45.33 38.52 27.19
C CYS A 5 -44.58 39.31 26.11
N SER A 6 -44.59 40.65 26.12
CA SER A 6 -44.00 41.44 25.01
C SER A 6 -42.57 41.94 25.23
N ALA A 7 -41.96 41.72 26.40
CA ALA A 7 -40.63 42.29 26.74
C ALA A 7 -39.43 41.33 26.54
N LEU A 8 -39.65 40.02 26.35
CA LEU A 8 -38.58 39.02 26.18
C LEU A 8 -38.45 38.51 24.73
N LEU A 9 -39.47 38.67 23.89
CA LEU A 9 -39.44 38.16 22.51
C LEU A 9 -38.69 39.06 21.52
N LEU A 10 -38.70 40.39 21.71
CA LEU A 10 -38.01 41.31 20.80
C LEU A 10 -36.47 41.20 20.81
N PRO A 11 -35.77 41.06 21.96
CA PRO A 11 -34.31 40.95 21.99
C PRO A 11 -33.80 39.60 21.47
N LEU A 12 -34.55 38.52 21.72
CA LEU A 12 -34.20 37.16 21.25
C LEU A 12 -34.43 37.00 19.74
N LEU A 13 -35.49 37.59 19.17
CA LEU A 13 -35.66 37.64 17.72
C LEU A 13 -34.62 38.56 17.05
N SER A 14 -34.21 39.67 17.67
CA SER A 14 -33.18 40.56 17.09
C SER A 14 -31.77 39.93 17.12
N ALA A 15 -31.46 39.15 18.17
CA ALA A 15 -30.20 38.40 18.26
C ALA A 15 -30.13 37.24 17.25
N ALA A 16 -31.25 36.51 17.07
CA ALA A 16 -31.33 35.43 16.08
C ALA A 16 -31.29 35.93 14.64
N THR A 17 -31.92 37.08 14.34
CA THR A 17 -31.86 37.70 13.00
C THR A 17 -30.49 38.33 12.71
N ALA A 18 -29.81 38.89 13.70
CA ALA A 18 -28.44 39.40 13.55
C ALA A 18 -27.42 38.26 13.34
N ALA A 19 -27.57 37.13 14.05
CA ALA A 19 -26.74 35.95 13.86
C ALA A 19 -26.96 35.29 12.49
N ALA A 20 -28.21 35.20 12.03
CA ALA A 20 -28.55 34.67 10.70
C ALA A 20 -28.04 35.59 9.57
N ALA A 21 -28.13 36.92 9.72
CA ALA A 21 -27.62 37.88 8.73
C ALA A 21 -26.08 37.87 8.63
N ALA A 22 -25.37 37.69 9.77
CA ALA A 22 -23.92 37.54 9.78
C ALA A 22 -23.47 36.24 9.08
N PHE A 23 -24.18 35.13 9.32
CA PHE A 23 -23.90 33.83 8.71
C PHE A 23 -24.17 33.82 7.18
N TRP A 24 -25.20 34.54 6.72
CA TRP A 24 -25.50 34.66 5.29
C TRP A 24 -24.49 35.55 4.54
N SER A 25 -23.93 36.57 5.21
CA SER A 25 -22.92 37.47 4.61
C SER A 25 -21.53 36.86 4.43
N LEU A 26 -21.26 35.70 5.04
CA LEU A 26 -19.98 34.98 4.94
C LEU A 26 -19.87 34.07 3.70
N ASN A 27 -20.95 33.96 2.90
CA ASN A 27 -21.03 33.05 1.74
C ASN A 27 -21.01 33.75 0.36
N GLU A 28 -20.63 35.03 0.27
CA GLU A 28 -20.43 35.72 -1.02
C GLU A 28 -18.94 35.84 -1.40
N PRO A 29 -18.60 35.83 -2.72
CA PRO A 29 -17.21 35.81 -3.19
C PRO A 29 -16.47 37.14 -2.91
N PRO A 30 -15.14 37.12 -2.79
CA PRO A 30 -14.41 38.18 -2.11
C PRO A 30 -14.19 39.36 -3.05
N SER A 31 -14.86 40.47 -2.77
CA SER A 31 -14.35 41.79 -3.14
C SER A 31 -14.63 42.80 -2.02
N TYR A 32 -13.56 43.48 -1.60
CA TYR A 32 -13.46 44.65 -0.70
C TYR A 32 -13.04 44.44 0.77
N ARG A 33 -11.79 44.86 1.00
CA ARG A 33 -11.12 45.55 2.13
C ARG A 33 -11.23 44.97 3.56
N TYR A 34 -10.04 44.58 4.03
CA TYR A 34 -9.67 44.03 5.34
C TYR A 34 -10.04 44.87 6.60
N ASP A 35 -10.43 46.14 6.47
CA ASP A 35 -10.58 47.05 7.62
C ASP A 35 -11.96 46.98 8.33
N ASP A 36 -12.98 46.33 7.75
CA ASP A 36 -14.34 46.24 8.34
C ASP A 36 -14.59 44.96 9.17
N LEU A 37 -13.72 43.95 9.07
CA LEU A 37 -13.86 42.66 9.76
C LEU A 37 -13.43 42.71 11.24
N SER A 38 -12.38 43.48 11.58
CA SER A 38 -11.89 43.57 12.97
C SER A 38 -12.89 44.27 13.88
N THR A 39 -13.52 45.34 13.39
CA THR A 39 -14.51 46.13 14.13
C THR A 39 -15.77 45.30 14.44
N ARG A 40 -16.16 44.41 13.52
CA ARG A 40 -17.31 43.50 13.70
C ARG A 40 -16.99 42.33 14.64
N LEU A 41 -15.75 41.83 14.62
CA LEU A 41 -15.28 40.79 15.54
C LEU A 41 -15.20 41.30 16.98
N ASP A 42 -14.70 42.52 17.19
CA ASP A 42 -14.65 43.18 18.51
C ASP A 42 -16.05 43.41 19.10
N ALA A 43 -17.03 43.76 18.25
CA ALA A 43 -18.42 43.94 18.67
C ALA A 43 -19.07 42.61 19.08
N ALA A 44 -18.79 41.53 18.34
CA ALA A 44 -19.27 40.18 18.67
C ALA A 44 -18.63 39.64 19.97
N GLN A 45 -17.32 39.86 20.17
CA GLN A 45 -16.62 39.47 21.39
C GLN A 45 -17.12 40.23 22.63
N LYS A 46 -17.41 41.53 22.50
CA LYS A 46 -18.00 42.33 23.59
C LYS A 46 -19.43 41.88 23.93
N ALA A 47 -20.24 41.50 22.93
CA ALA A 47 -21.58 40.97 23.16
C ALA A 47 -21.55 39.60 23.86
N LEU A 48 -20.60 38.74 23.51
CA LEU A 48 -20.41 37.43 24.14
C LEU A 48 -19.90 37.57 25.59
N ALA A 49 -18.98 38.51 25.84
CA ALA A 49 -18.49 38.81 27.19
C ALA A 49 -19.59 39.38 28.10
N ALA A 50 -20.50 40.22 27.57
CA ALA A 50 -21.65 40.72 28.32
C ALA A 50 -22.67 39.63 28.66
N ALA A 51 -22.88 38.66 27.75
CA ALA A 51 -23.73 37.50 28.00
C ALA A 51 -23.11 36.54 29.05
N ALA A 52 -21.79 36.35 29.03
CA ALA A 52 -21.07 35.58 30.05
C ALA A 52 -21.12 36.24 31.44
N ALA A 53 -21.02 37.57 31.50
CA ALA A 53 -21.12 38.32 32.76
C ALA A 53 -22.54 38.24 33.38
N ALA A 54 -23.59 38.25 32.55
CA ALA A 54 -24.97 38.11 33.02
C ALA A 54 -25.26 36.69 33.60
N ASN A 55 -24.59 35.65 33.11
CA ASN A 55 -24.71 34.28 33.66
C ASN A 55 -23.96 34.09 34.98
N SER A 56 -22.89 34.86 35.22
CA SER A 56 -22.09 34.75 36.46
C SER A 56 -22.80 35.29 37.71
N ALA A 57 -23.78 36.20 37.55
CA ALA A 57 -24.51 36.81 38.66
C ALA A 57 -25.60 35.93 39.29
N THR A 58 -25.88 34.75 38.73
CA THR A 58 -26.92 33.81 39.21
C THR A 58 -26.38 32.56 39.90
N SER A 59 -25.06 32.47 40.14
CA SER A 59 -24.39 31.28 40.72
C SER A 59 -23.95 31.46 42.19
N ALA A 60 -24.71 32.19 43.00
CA ALA A 60 -24.40 32.42 44.41
C ALA A 60 -25.18 31.50 45.39
N ASN A 61 -25.47 30.26 44.99
CA ASN A 61 -26.02 29.23 45.88
C ASN A 61 -25.51 27.86 45.40
N ASP A 62 -24.28 27.50 45.75
CA ASP A 62 -23.75 26.17 45.44
C ASP A 62 -22.83 25.68 46.57
N ALA A 63 -23.43 24.95 47.52
CA ALA A 63 -22.73 24.20 48.55
C ALA A 63 -22.72 22.69 48.23
N THR A 64 -23.10 22.31 47.00
CA THR A 64 -23.25 20.93 46.53
C THR A 64 -22.24 20.52 45.45
N THR A 65 -21.56 21.46 44.80
CA THR A 65 -20.55 21.19 43.77
C THR A 65 -19.17 20.81 44.31
N SER A 66 -18.85 21.13 45.57
CA SER A 66 -17.52 20.85 46.15
C SER A 66 -17.26 19.36 46.43
N ASP A 67 -18.28 18.59 46.78
CA ASP A 67 -18.14 17.16 47.11
C ASP A 67 -17.96 16.30 45.85
N THR A 68 -18.65 16.62 44.75
CA THR A 68 -18.56 15.86 43.50
C THR A 68 -17.21 15.99 42.80
N ASP A 69 -16.55 17.15 42.88
CA ASP A 69 -15.23 17.33 42.26
C ASP A 69 -14.11 16.66 43.06
N ALA A 70 -14.25 16.62 44.39
CA ALA A 70 -13.35 15.87 45.26
C ALA A 70 -13.46 14.35 45.02
N ASP A 71 -14.68 13.83 44.84
CA ASP A 71 -14.93 12.43 44.50
C ASP A 71 -14.32 12.03 43.14
N TRP A 72 -14.41 12.93 42.14
CA TRP A 72 -13.78 12.70 40.84
C TRP A 72 -12.26 12.65 40.91
N LEU A 73 -11.63 13.58 41.64
CA LEU A 73 -10.17 13.60 41.79
C LEU A 73 -9.68 12.30 42.47
N ALA A 74 -10.30 11.91 43.58
CA ALA A 74 -9.93 10.71 44.32
C ALA A 74 -10.12 9.42 43.51
N SER A 75 -11.24 9.31 42.77
CA SER A 75 -11.50 8.15 41.93
C SER A 75 -10.54 8.08 40.73
N LEU A 76 -10.24 9.20 40.08
CA LEU A 76 -9.31 9.27 38.95
C LEU A 76 -7.88 8.90 39.35
N GLU A 77 -7.37 9.41 40.47
CA GLU A 77 -6.04 9.02 41.00
C GLU A 77 -5.94 7.51 41.22
N THR A 78 -7.04 6.87 41.62
CA THR A 78 -7.10 5.43 41.86
C THR A 78 -7.15 4.61 40.57
N VAL A 79 -7.90 5.05 39.56
CA VAL A 79 -8.14 4.22 38.35
C VAL A 79 -7.19 4.50 37.20
N MET A 80 -6.55 5.68 37.14
CA MET A 80 -5.63 6.03 36.06
C MET A 80 -4.50 5.01 35.84
N PRO A 81 -3.87 4.43 36.88
CA PRO A 81 -2.84 3.40 36.70
C PRO A 81 -3.36 2.11 36.03
N ALA A 82 -4.66 1.84 36.09
CA ALA A 82 -5.28 0.68 35.44
C ALA A 82 -5.51 0.87 33.93
N ILE A 83 -5.41 2.11 33.43
CA ILE A 83 -5.69 2.46 32.04
C ILE A 83 -4.38 2.47 31.27
N VAL A 84 -4.33 1.71 30.18
CA VAL A 84 -3.13 1.50 29.37
C VAL A 84 -3.36 1.96 27.94
N SER A 85 -2.29 2.42 27.29
CA SER A 85 -2.30 2.60 25.84
C SER A 85 -1.89 1.30 25.17
N ILE A 86 -2.63 0.85 24.18
CA ILE A 86 -2.33 -0.36 23.42
C ILE A 86 -1.73 0.04 22.08
N ARG A 87 -0.50 -0.41 21.80
CA ARG A 87 0.10 -0.30 20.47
C ARG A 87 -0.18 -1.57 19.70
N ILE A 88 -0.75 -1.43 18.51
CA ILE A 88 -1.30 -2.54 17.73
C ILE A 88 -0.60 -2.58 16.39
N MET A 89 -0.21 -3.79 15.98
CA MET A 89 0.28 -4.10 14.64
C MET A 89 -0.65 -5.15 14.02
N LYS A 90 -1.47 -4.72 13.06
CA LYS A 90 -2.32 -5.59 12.23
C LYS A 90 -1.45 -6.16 11.12
N VAL A 91 -1.11 -7.44 11.26
CA VAL A 91 -0.02 -8.05 10.51
C VAL A 91 -0.39 -8.28 9.04
N ARG A 92 -1.65 -8.63 8.77
CA ARG A 92 -2.21 -8.87 7.44
C ARG A 92 -3.57 -8.21 7.33
N ALA A 93 -3.97 -7.92 6.11
CA ALA A 93 -5.36 -7.57 5.83
C ALA A 93 -6.25 -8.79 6.11
N PHE A 94 -7.31 -8.62 6.89
CA PHE A 94 -8.17 -9.72 7.33
C PHE A 94 -9.57 -9.20 7.62
N ASP A 95 -10.58 -9.89 7.09
CA ASP A 95 -11.99 -9.49 7.16
C ASP A 95 -12.25 -8.14 6.48
N ASP A 96 -12.42 -7.07 7.25
CA ASP A 96 -12.54 -5.69 6.77
C ASP A 96 -11.32 -4.82 7.10
N ASP A 97 -10.38 -5.36 7.89
CA ASP A 97 -9.19 -4.66 8.31
C ASP A 97 -8.10 -4.70 7.24
N ARG A 98 -7.44 -3.55 7.04
CA ARG A 98 -6.15 -3.48 6.34
C ARG A 98 -5.01 -3.75 7.31
N ALA A 99 -3.90 -4.27 6.77
CA ALA A 99 -2.63 -4.29 7.48
C ALA A 99 -2.22 -2.86 7.87
N GLY A 100 -1.48 -2.72 8.97
CA GLY A 100 -1.03 -1.41 9.44
C GLY A 100 -0.88 -1.35 10.95
N CYS A 101 -0.43 -0.21 11.45
CA CYS A 101 -0.21 0.03 12.87
C CYS A 101 -1.14 1.12 13.40
N SER A 102 -1.58 0.97 14.65
CA SER A 102 -2.42 1.95 15.32
C SER A 102 -2.22 1.95 16.84
N VAL A 103 -2.84 2.93 17.50
CA VAL A 103 -2.84 3.05 18.96
C VAL A 103 -4.27 3.13 19.45
N ALA A 104 -4.55 2.49 20.57
CA ALA A 104 -5.84 2.52 21.24
C ALA A 104 -5.68 2.59 22.77
N THR A 105 -6.79 2.50 23.47
CA THR A 105 -6.86 2.44 24.93
C THR A 105 -7.42 1.08 25.38
N GLY A 106 -6.98 0.61 26.54
CA GLY A 106 -7.64 -0.48 27.27
C GLY A 106 -7.47 -0.29 28.77
N PHE A 107 -8.11 -1.12 29.57
CA PHE A 107 -7.99 -1.03 31.02
C PHE A 107 -8.10 -2.38 31.71
N ILE A 108 -7.43 -2.51 32.85
CA ILE A 108 -7.35 -3.74 33.63
C ILE A 108 -8.69 -4.02 34.31
N VAL A 109 -9.23 -5.22 34.08
CA VAL A 109 -10.49 -5.71 34.68
C VAL A 109 -10.29 -6.92 35.59
N ASP A 110 -9.13 -7.59 35.50
CA ASP A 110 -8.69 -8.64 36.42
C ASP A 110 -7.16 -8.68 36.43
N ARG A 111 -6.53 -8.16 37.47
CA ARG A 111 -5.07 -8.12 37.60
C ARG A 111 -4.52 -9.52 37.83
N THR A 112 -5.23 -10.37 38.57
CA THR A 112 -4.73 -11.71 38.95
C THR A 112 -4.50 -12.58 37.71
N ARG A 113 -5.40 -12.49 36.74
CA ARG A 113 -5.30 -13.19 35.44
C ARG A 113 -4.67 -12.31 34.34
N GLY A 114 -4.39 -11.04 34.63
CA GLY A 114 -3.83 -10.08 33.70
C GLY A 114 -4.75 -9.71 32.55
N LEU A 115 -6.05 -9.55 32.78
CA LEU A 115 -7.05 -9.25 31.75
C LEU A 115 -7.22 -7.75 31.53
N ILE A 116 -7.11 -7.33 30.28
CA ILE A 116 -7.37 -5.97 29.80
C ILE A 116 -8.57 -5.99 28.87
N LEU A 117 -9.56 -5.15 29.14
CA LEU A 117 -10.72 -4.92 28.28
C LEU A 117 -10.43 -3.79 27.29
N THR A 118 -10.84 -3.97 26.04
CA THR A 118 -10.80 -2.96 24.98
C THR A 118 -11.82 -3.31 23.88
N ASN A 119 -11.84 -2.56 22.78
CA ASN A 119 -12.74 -2.84 21.65
C ASN A 119 -12.33 -4.07 20.83
N ARG A 120 -13.27 -4.64 20.08
CA ARG A 120 -13.02 -5.76 19.16
C ARG A 120 -12.07 -5.33 18.05
N HIS A 121 -12.26 -4.14 17.47
CA HIS A 121 -11.37 -3.65 16.41
C HIS A 121 -9.94 -3.33 16.90
N VAL A 122 -9.73 -3.26 18.22
CA VAL A 122 -8.40 -3.13 18.84
C VAL A 122 -7.74 -4.49 19.01
N VAL A 123 -8.52 -5.52 19.38
CA VAL A 123 -8.05 -6.92 19.38
C VAL A 123 -7.90 -7.47 17.96
N THR A 124 -8.67 -6.91 17.01
CA THR A 124 -8.75 -7.24 15.58
C THR A 124 -9.30 -8.65 15.31
N PRO A 125 -10.02 -8.89 14.20
CA PRO A 125 -10.46 -10.24 13.85
C PRO A 125 -9.31 -11.15 13.39
N GLY A 126 -8.27 -10.58 12.79
CA GLY A 126 -7.13 -11.29 12.19
C GLY A 126 -5.91 -11.46 13.10
N PRO A 127 -4.73 -11.75 12.51
CA PRO A 127 -3.46 -11.79 13.23
C PRO A 127 -3.02 -10.41 13.71
N VAL A 128 -2.69 -10.34 15.01
CA VAL A 128 -2.31 -9.10 15.69
C VAL A 128 -1.09 -9.34 16.59
N VAL A 129 -0.21 -8.34 16.63
CA VAL A 129 0.84 -8.21 17.64
C VAL A 129 0.58 -6.92 18.40
N ALA A 130 0.49 -7.00 19.72
CA ALA A 130 0.15 -5.84 20.54
C ALA A 130 1.00 -5.77 21.81
N ASP A 131 1.25 -4.54 22.27
CA ASP A 131 1.90 -4.27 23.55
C ASP A 131 1.08 -3.23 24.33
N ALA A 132 0.93 -3.43 25.64
CA ALA A 132 0.41 -2.43 26.55
C ALA A 132 1.54 -1.52 27.02
N VAL A 133 1.30 -0.21 26.93
CA VAL A 133 2.16 0.85 27.45
C VAL A 133 1.45 1.45 28.67
N PHE A 134 2.03 1.19 29.84
CA PHE A 134 1.55 1.69 31.14
C PHE A 134 1.87 3.19 31.33
N VAL A 135 1.29 3.80 32.36
CA VAL A 135 1.45 5.24 32.64
C VAL A 135 2.92 5.62 32.84
N ASN A 136 3.73 4.72 33.40
CA ASN A 136 5.17 4.87 33.60
C ASN A 136 6.03 4.56 32.35
N HIS A 137 5.42 4.30 31.19
CA HIS A 137 6.06 3.90 29.92
C HIS A 137 6.69 2.51 29.90
N GLU A 138 6.31 1.65 30.85
CA GLU A 138 6.66 0.25 30.77
C GLU A 138 5.82 -0.43 29.69
N GLU A 139 6.47 -1.20 28.81
CA GLU A 139 5.84 -1.88 27.68
C GLU A 139 5.81 -3.39 27.95
N VAL A 140 4.62 -3.99 27.91
CA VAL A 140 4.41 -5.43 28.15
C VAL A 140 3.65 -6.05 26.97
N PRO A 141 4.10 -7.19 26.43
CA PRO A 141 3.39 -7.89 25.35
C PRO A 141 1.97 -8.31 25.76
N LEU A 142 1.06 -8.28 24.79
CA LEU A 142 -0.33 -8.70 24.96
C LEU A 142 -0.65 -9.94 24.14
N VAL A 143 -1.45 -10.83 24.72
CA VAL A 143 -2.00 -12.02 24.05
C VAL A 143 -3.51 -11.85 23.86
N PRO A 144 -4.04 -11.86 22.63
CA PRO A 144 -5.48 -11.75 22.41
C PRO A 144 -6.17 -13.03 22.87
N ILE A 145 -7.01 -12.96 23.91
CA ILE A 145 -7.67 -14.15 24.48
C ILE A 145 -9.13 -14.30 24.06
N TYR A 146 -9.81 -13.20 23.76
CA TYR A 146 -11.19 -13.20 23.32
C TYR A 146 -11.47 -11.97 22.47
N ARG A 147 -12.25 -12.16 21.42
CA ARG A 147 -12.81 -11.10 20.59
C ARG A 147 -14.24 -11.50 20.26
N ASP A 148 -15.16 -10.58 20.49
CA ASP A 148 -16.55 -10.86 20.24
C ASP A 148 -16.80 -10.92 18.71
N PRO A 149 -17.49 -11.93 18.16
CA PRO A 149 -17.72 -12.00 16.71
C PRO A 149 -18.59 -10.86 16.15
N VAL A 150 -19.44 -10.25 16.99
CA VAL A 150 -20.45 -9.27 16.56
C VAL A 150 -20.21 -7.90 17.16
N HIS A 151 -20.05 -7.81 18.49
CA HIS A 151 -19.99 -6.55 19.22
C HIS A 151 -18.58 -6.02 19.37
N ASP A 152 -18.46 -4.71 19.60
CA ASP A 152 -17.15 -4.07 19.54
C ASP A 152 -16.38 -4.17 20.87
N PHE A 153 -16.18 -5.38 21.39
CA PHE A 153 -15.33 -5.63 22.57
C PHE A 153 -14.46 -6.90 22.45
N GLY A 154 -13.39 -6.91 23.23
CA GLY A 154 -12.50 -8.06 23.37
C GLY A 154 -11.58 -7.92 24.57
N PHE A 155 -10.83 -8.98 24.85
CA PHE A 155 -9.88 -9.04 25.96
C PHE A 155 -8.49 -9.43 25.49
N PHE A 156 -7.50 -8.69 25.98
CA PHE A 156 -6.10 -9.07 25.97
C PHE A 156 -5.71 -9.64 27.33
N ARG A 157 -4.68 -10.49 27.33
CA ARG A 157 -3.98 -10.92 28.52
C ARG A 157 -2.55 -10.40 28.51
N PHE A 158 -2.11 -9.82 29.63
CA PHE A 158 -0.72 -9.48 29.91
C PHE A 158 -0.20 -10.31 31.08
N ASP A 159 1.11 -10.37 31.26
CA ASP A 159 1.73 -10.95 32.46
C ASP A 159 2.01 -9.84 33.49
N PRO A 160 1.27 -9.78 34.62
CA PRO A 160 1.50 -8.76 35.64
C PRO A 160 2.91 -8.79 36.23
N ALA A 161 3.60 -9.94 36.21
CA ALA A 161 4.97 -10.05 36.70
C ALA A 161 6.00 -9.36 35.78
N GLN A 162 5.63 -9.07 34.53
CA GLN A 162 6.46 -8.30 33.62
C GLN A 162 6.37 -6.78 33.87
N VAL A 163 5.38 -6.32 34.64
CA VAL A 163 5.30 -4.94 35.12
C VAL A 163 6.14 -4.80 36.40
N ARG A 164 7.31 -4.21 36.27
CA ARG A 164 8.37 -4.15 37.30
C ARG A 164 8.31 -2.87 38.12
N PHE A 165 8.00 -1.74 37.50
CA PHE A 165 8.12 -0.43 38.15
C PHE A 165 6.78 0.15 38.58
N GLN A 166 5.68 -0.17 37.89
CA GLN A 166 4.35 0.23 38.32
C GLN A 166 3.80 -0.82 39.30
N THR A 167 4.02 -0.58 40.59
CA THR A 167 3.66 -1.54 41.65
C THR A 167 2.16 -1.60 41.94
N ASP A 168 1.42 -0.55 41.61
CA ASP A 168 -0.04 -0.50 41.76
C ASP A 168 -0.72 -0.72 40.40
N LEU A 169 -1.49 -1.81 40.31
CA LEU A 169 -2.24 -2.22 39.13
C LEU A 169 -3.71 -2.38 39.53
N PRO A 170 -4.43 -1.28 39.76
CA PRO A 170 -5.83 -1.35 40.17
C PRO A 170 -6.68 -2.04 39.10
N GLU A 171 -7.82 -2.60 39.53
CA GLU A 171 -8.82 -3.18 38.64
C GLU A 171 -9.99 -2.20 38.57
N ILE A 172 -10.52 -1.94 37.37
CA ILE A 172 -11.71 -1.11 37.19
C ILE A 172 -12.95 -2.01 37.23
N PRO A 173 -13.85 -1.85 38.23
CA PRO A 173 -15.06 -2.67 38.29
C PRO A 173 -16.03 -2.36 37.15
N LEU A 174 -16.59 -3.40 36.53
CA LEU A 174 -17.65 -3.28 35.52
C LEU A 174 -19.03 -3.27 36.19
N ARG A 175 -19.80 -2.19 35.97
CA ARG A 175 -21.11 -1.95 36.60
C ARG A 175 -22.15 -1.45 35.59
N PRO A 176 -22.55 -2.26 34.59
CA PRO A 176 -23.59 -1.89 33.63
C PRO A 176 -24.91 -1.47 34.31
N ASP A 177 -25.24 -2.04 35.46
CA ASP A 177 -26.44 -1.76 36.25
C ASP A 177 -26.54 -0.31 36.76
N LEU A 178 -25.44 0.44 36.75
CA LEU A 178 -25.39 1.84 37.18
C LEU A 178 -25.55 2.84 36.03
N ALA A 179 -25.63 2.38 34.78
CA ALA A 179 -25.87 3.24 33.63
C ALA A 179 -27.30 3.81 33.68
N LYS A 180 -27.41 5.14 33.81
CA LYS A 180 -28.68 5.88 33.86
C LYS A 180 -28.57 7.17 33.07
N VAL A 181 -29.66 7.58 32.43
CA VAL A 181 -29.75 8.91 31.81
C VAL A 181 -29.57 9.97 32.90
N GLY A 182 -28.69 10.94 32.65
CA GLY A 182 -28.31 11.99 33.58
C GLY A 182 -27.06 11.68 34.44
N THR A 183 -26.50 10.47 34.38
CA THR A 183 -25.27 10.14 35.11
C THR A 183 -24.09 10.94 34.55
N PRO A 184 -23.38 11.74 35.36
CA PRO A 184 -22.13 12.37 34.97
C PRO A 184 -21.05 11.30 34.74
N ILE A 185 -20.28 11.45 33.67
CA ILE A 185 -19.24 10.50 33.27
C ILE A 185 -17.89 11.18 33.02
N ARG A 186 -16.82 10.38 33.08
CA ARG A 186 -15.49 10.71 32.56
C ARG A 186 -15.02 9.60 31.64
N VAL A 187 -14.58 9.95 30.44
CA VAL A 187 -13.89 9.04 29.53
C VAL A 187 -12.40 9.31 29.65
N VAL A 188 -11.64 8.28 30.01
CA VAL A 188 -10.20 8.43 30.29
C VAL A 188 -9.42 7.53 29.35
N GLY A 189 -8.55 8.10 28.53
CA GLY A 189 -7.78 7.31 27.57
C GLY A 189 -6.81 8.12 26.74
N ASN A 190 -6.14 7.45 25.81
CA ASN A 190 -5.20 8.07 24.91
C ASN A 190 -5.95 8.68 23.72
N ASP A 191 -6.27 9.98 23.76
CA ASP A 191 -6.94 10.64 22.65
C ASP A 191 -5.89 11.31 21.73
N ASN A 192 -5.99 11.07 20.43
CA ASN A 192 -5.08 11.53 19.38
C ASN A 192 -3.58 11.15 19.59
N ALA A 193 -3.32 9.97 20.17
CA ALA A 193 -1.97 9.52 20.57
C ALA A 193 -1.26 10.45 21.58
N GLU A 194 -1.98 11.41 22.19
CA GLU A 194 -1.54 12.23 23.30
C GLU A 194 -1.89 11.56 24.63
N LYS A 195 -0.89 11.41 25.51
CA LYS A 195 -1.02 10.65 26.76
C LYS A 195 -2.18 11.15 27.63
N VAL A 196 -3.05 10.22 28.01
CA VAL A 196 -4.15 10.30 28.99
C VAL A 196 -4.91 11.64 29.00
N GLN A 197 -5.95 11.72 28.16
CA GLN A 197 -6.96 12.76 28.21
C GLN A 197 -8.16 12.30 29.05
N ILE A 198 -8.77 13.25 29.77
CA ILE A 198 -9.95 13.04 30.62
C ILE A 198 -11.08 13.90 30.06
N LEU A 199 -12.07 13.27 29.44
CA LEU A 199 -13.17 13.95 28.76
C LEU A 199 -14.45 13.85 29.60
N PRO A 200 -15.02 14.99 30.05
CA PRO A 200 -16.28 15.00 30.77
C PRO A 200 -17.48 14.81 29.84
N GLY A 201 -18.55 14.19 30.37
CA GLY A 201 -19.83 14.07 29.68
C GLY A 201 -20.97 13.74 30.63
N ILE A 202 -22.19 13.67 30.10
CA ILE A 202 -23.39 13.21 30.82
C ILE A 202 -24.12 12.22 29.90
N LEU A 203 -24.47 11.03 30.41
CA LEU A 203 -25.25 10.06 29.65
C LEU A 203 -26.62 10.66 29.28
N ALA A 204 -26.85 10.83 27.98
CA ALA A 204 -28.06 11.43 27.43
C ALA A 204 -29.09 10.38 27.00
N LYS A 205 -28.64 9.19 26.55
CA LYS A 205 -29.49 8.12 26.03
C LYS A 205 -28.87 6.75 26.27
N LEU A 206 -29.69 5.72 26.49
CA LEU A 206 -29.25 4.32 26.67
C LEU A 206 -29.73 3.36 25.56
N ASP A 207 -30.72 3.78 24.78
CA ASP A 207 -31.38 3.04 23.71
C ASP A 207 -31.06 3.65 22.33
N ARG A 208 -29.81 4.06 22.12
CA ARG A 208 -29.37 4.54 20.80
C ARG A 208 -29.13 3.33 19.89
N ALA A 209 -29.43 3.48 18.60
CA ALA A 209 -29.02 2.50 17.61
C ALA A 209 -27.49 2.38 17.54
N ALA A 210 -27.01 1.18 17.20
CA ALA A 210 -25.59 0.94 16.94
C ALA A 210 -25.03 1.92 15.88
N PRO A 211 -23.74 2.30 15.99
CA PRO A 211 -23.08 3.17 15.02
C PRO A 211 -23.04 2.55 13.63
N GLN A 212 -23.17 3.39 12.60
CA GLN A 212 -23.00 3.01 11.20
C GLN A 212 -21.71 3.64 10.66
N TYR A 213 -20.63 2.86 10.59
CA TYR A 213 -19.30 3.28 10.14
C TYR A 213 -19.10 3.18 8.62
N GLY A 214 -20.08 2.66 7.89
CA GLY A 214 -20.08 2.56 6.44
C GLY A 214 -20.81 1.32 5.94
N LEU A 215 -20.94 1.19 4.63
CA LEU A 215 -21.66 0.06 4.01
C LEU A 215 -20.84 -1.24 3.97
N THR A 216 -19.51 -1.14 4.01
CA THR A 216 -18.61 -2.28 3.75
C THR A 216 -17.70 -2.63 4.94
N GLY A 217 -17.56 -1.72 5.90
CA GLY A 217 -16.77 -1.96 7.12
C GLY A 217 -17.56 -2.68 8.21
N TYR A 218 -16.89 -2.94 9.32
CA TYR A 218 -17.49 -3.40 10.55
C TYR A 218 -18.60 -2.44 11.02
N ASN A 219 -19.72 -3.03 11.43
CA ASN A 219 -20.77 -2.32 12.15
C ASN A 219 -21.28 -3.24 13.26
N ASP A 220 -21.55 -2.69 14.42
CA ASP A 220 -22.25 -3.44 15.45
C ASP A 220 -23.75 -3.55 15.10
N PHE A 221 -24.41 -4.59 15.56
CA PHE A 221 -25.81 -4.86 15.29
C PHE A 221 -26.41 -5.73 16.37
N ASN A 222 -27.74 -5.80 16.40
CA ASN A 222 -28.49 -6.47 17.45
C ASN A 222 -28.12 -5.98 18.86
N THR A 223 -27.73 -4.72 19.01
CA THR A 223 -27.41 -4.14 20.32
C THR A 223 -27.75 -2.65 20.36
N PHE A 224 -27.95 -2.13 21.56
CA PHE A 224 -28.07 -0.70 21.78
C PHE A 224 -26.72 -0.09 22.14
N TYR A 225 -26.59 1.20 21.90
CA TYR A 225 -25.49 2.01 22.37
C TYR A 225 -25.99 3.09 23.33
N TYR A 226 -25.12 3.54 24.22
CA TYR A 226 -25.35 4.74 25.00
C TYR A 226 -24.73 5.94 24.29
N ALA A 227 -25.26 7.12 24.57
CA ALA A 227 -24.72 8.36 24.04
C ALA A 227 -24.58 9.42 25.11
N ALA A 228 -23.52 10.22 24.99
CA ALA A 228 -23.33 11.47 25.71
C ALA A 228 -22.82 12.55 24.76
N ALA A 229 -22.98 13.80 25.18
CA ALA A 229 -22.25 14.92 24.60
C ALA A 229 -20.82 14.90 25.14
N SER A 230 -19.87 14.50 24.29
CA SER A 230 -18.44 14.39 24.60
C SER A 230 -17.64 14.44 23.31
N SER A 231 -16.42 14.96 23.38
CA SER A 231 -15.56 15.20 22.22
C SER A 231 -14.44 14.15 22.11
N THR A 232 -14.81 12.87 22.06
CA THR A 232 -13.85 11.76 21.88
C THR A 232 -13.31 11.73 20.44
N SER A 233 -12.00 11.54 20.26
CA SER A 233 -11.37 11.39 18.93
C SER A 233 -10.59 10.06 18.79
N GLY A 234 -9.79 9.93 17.71
CA GLY A 234 -9.08 8.70 17.39
C GLY A 234 -8.06 8.31 18.47
N GLY A 235 -8.01 7.02 18.84
CA GLY A 235 -7.16 6.50 19.93
C GLY A 235 -7.90 6.31 21.26
N SER A 236 -8.99 7.07 21.49
CA SER A 236 -9.83 6.92 22.69
C SER A 236 -10.70 5.66 22.67
N SER A 237 -10.76 4.93 21.56
CA SER A 237 -11.40 3.61 21.46
C SER A 237 -10.85 2.67 22.53
N GLY A 238 -11.75 2.04 23.27
CA GLY A 238 -11.47 1.10 24.35
C GLY A 238 -11.32 1.75 25.72
N SER A 239 -11.48 3.08 25.81
CA SER A 239 -11.47 3.80 27.08
C SER A 239 -12.66 3.40 27.97
N PRO A 240 -12.45 3.26 29.28
CA PRO A 240 -13.56 3.10 30.21
C PRO A 240 -14.40 4.39 30.27
N VAL A 241 -15.72 4.22 30.29
CA VAL A 241 -16.67 5.29 30.63
C VAL A 241 -16.98 5.18 32.11
N LEU A 242 -16.38 6.06 32.90
CA LEU A 242 -16.39 5.99 34.36
C LEU A 242 -17.54 6.82 34.95
N ASN A 243 -18.12 6.36 36.05
CA ASN A 243 -18.93 7.18 36.94
C ASN A 243 -18.06 7.86 38.03
N ALA A 244 -18.67 8.70 38.88
CA ALA A 244 -17.96 9.48 39.90
C ALA A 244 -17.21 8.64 40.96
N GLN A 245 -17.50 7.34 41.04
CA GLN A 245 -16.83 6.40 41.94
C GLN A 245 -15.70 5.62 41.24
N GLY A 246 -15.37 5.94 39.98
CA GLY A 246 -14.33 5.24 39.21
C GLY A 246 -14.76 3.86 38.70
N MET A 247 -16.06 3.55 38.64
CA MET A 247 -16.56 2.29 38.10
C MET A 247 -16.91 2.47 36.61
N ALA A 248 -16.54 1.50 35.77
CA ALA A 248 -16.88 1.50 34.35
C ALA A 248 -18.35 1.10 34.15
N ILE A 249 -19.13 1.95 33.50
CA ILE A 249 -20.56 1.71 33.20
C ILE A 249 -20.82 1.50 31.70
N ALA A 250 -19.85 1.85 30.85
CA ALA A 250 -19.86 1.63 29.40
C ALA A 250 -18.41 1.56 28.86
N LEU A 251 -18.25 1.12 27.61
CA LEU A 251 -16.97 1.11 26.90
C LEU A 251 -17.00 2.10 25.73
N ASN A 252 -15.99 2.96 25.61
CA ASN A 252 -15.92 3.89 24.48
C ASN A 252 -15.62 3.17 23.17
N ALA A 253 -16.48 3.34 22.16
CA ALA A 253 -16.30 2.80 20.82
C ALA A 253 -15.96 3.88 19.78
N GLY A 254 -16.07 5.16 20.13
CA GLY A 254 -15.68 6.29 19.27
C GLY A 254 -16.70 7.45 19.23
N GLY A 255 -16.40 8.47 18.43
CA GLY A 255 -17.24 9.66 18.22
C GLY A 255 -18.01 9.64 16.89
N ALA A 256 -19.14 10.35 16.81
CA ALA A 256 -19.82 10.60 15.54
C ALA A 256 -19.04 11.62 14.69
N THR A 257 -18.83 11.33 13.40
CA THR A 257 -18.05 12.20 12.49
C THR A 257 -18.73 13.55 12.21
N ASN A 258 -20.05 13.63 12.33
CA ASN A 258 -20.86 14.81 11.98
C ASN A 258 -21.61 15.42 13.17
N ALA A 259 -21.36 14.97 14.41
CA ALA A 259 -22.03 15.49 15.60
C ALA A 259 -21.15 15.35 16.85
N ALA A 260 -21.31 16.26 17.82
CA ALA A 260 -20.65 16.17 19.13
C ALA A 260 -21.30 15.10 20.05
N SER A 261 -21.53 13.89 19.52
CA SER A 261 -22.10 12.75 20.26
C SER A 261 -21.18 11.54 20.16
N SER A 262 -20.83 10.95 21.31
CA SER A 262 -20.02 9.74 21.38
C SER A 262 -20.87 8.47 21.49
N TYR A 263 -20.30 7.35 21.05
CA TYR A 263 -20.90 6.01 21.10
C TYR A 263 -20.25 5.18 22.21
N TYR A 264 -21.06 4.76 23.16
CA TYR A 264 -20.61 3.89 24.24
C TYR A 264 -21.32 2.54 24.21
N LEU A 265 -20.54 1.47 24.17
CA LEU A 265 -21.03 0.10 24.18
C LEU A 265 -21.47 -0.30 25.60
N PRO A 266 -22.66 -0.89 25.78
CA PRO A 266 -23.11 -1.45 27.06
C PRO A 266 -22.22 -2.60 27.55
N LEU A 267 -22.07 -2.75 28.87
CA LEU A 267 -21.17 -3.75 29.46
C LEU A 267 -21.84 -5.08 29.82
N ASP A 268 -23.12 -5.28 29.53
CA ASP A 268 -23.83 -6.50 29.93
C ASP A 268 -23.21 -7.77 29.33
N ARG A 269 -23.02 -7.79 28.01
CA ARG A 269 -22.34 -8.91 27.31
C ARG A 269 -20.86 -9.01 27.68
N VAL A 270 -20.20 -7.86 27.88
CA VAL A 270 -18.80 -7.79 28.33
C VAL A 270 -18.63 -8.47 29.70
N THR A 271 -19.54 -8.19 30.64
CA THR A 271 -19.50 -8.72 32.00
C THR A 271 -19.76 -10.23 32.01
N ARG A 272 -20.65 -10.73 31.13
CA ARG A 272 -20.85 -12.18 30.95
C ARG A 272 -19.57 -12.84 30.44
N ALA A 273 -18.97 -12.32 29.38
CA ALA A 273 -17.75 -12.86 28.81
C ALA A 273 -16.59 -12.85 29.82
N LEU A 274 -16.41 -11.75 30.56
CA LEU A 274 -15.40 -11.67 31.62
C LEU A 274 -15.57 -12.76 32.68
N LYS A 275 -16.80 -13.01 33.16
CA LYS A 275 -17.07 -14.06 34.16
C LYS A 275 -16.69 -15.45 33.66
N LEU A 276 -17.08 -15.79 32.43
CA LEU A 276 -16.73 -17.08 31.81
C LEU A 276 -15.21 -17.23 31.66
N LEU A 277 -14.53 -16.19 31.17
CA LEU A 277 -13.06 -16.16 31.09
C LEU A 277 -12.39 -16.32 32.46
N GLN A 278 -12.94 -15.70 33.51
CA GLN A 278 -12.44 -15.85 34.87
C GLN A 278 -12.63 -17.28 35.42
N GLN A 279 -13.68 -17.97 34.99
CA GLN A 279 -14.00 -19.37 35.32
C GLN A 279 -13.20 -20.36 34.46
N GLY A 280 -12.53 -19.90 33.40
CA GLY A 280 -11.84 -20.77 32.43
C GLY A 280 -12.80 -21.50 31.49
N GLU A 281 -14.03 -20.99 31.36
CA GLU A 281 -15.07 -21.53 30.48
C GLU A 281 -15.00 -20.87 29.09
N VAL A 282 -15.50 -21.58 28.08
CA VAL A 282 -15.63 -21.03 26.72
C VAL A 282 -16.78 -20.03 26.71
N VAL A 283 -16.55 -18.85 26.12
CA VAL A 283 -17.60 -17.86 25.94
C VAL A 283 -18.52 -18.31 24.81
N THR A 284 -19.70 -18.82 25.14
CA THR A 284 -20.69 -19.22 24.13
C THR A 284 -21.37 -18.00 23.52
N ARG A 285 -21.56 -18.00 22.19
CA ARG A 285 -22.19 -16.91 21.43
C ARG A 285 -23.16 -17.44 20.37
N GLY A 286 -24.45 -17.47 20.69
CA GLY A 286 -25.46 -18.06 19.82
C GLY A 286 -25.88 -17.14 18.67
N THR A 287 -26.25 -17.71 17.53
CA THR A 287 -26.83 -16.95 16.42
C THR A 287 -27.88 -17.75 15.64
N TRP A 288 -28.56 -17.06 14.76
CA TRP A 288 -29.42 -17.63 13.70
C TRP A 288 -29.27 -16.82 12.41
N GLN A 289 -28.15 -16.08 12.33
CA GLN A 289 -27.74 -15.25 11.21
C GLN A 289 -28.86 -14.29 10.76
N THR A 290 -29.45 -13.59 11.73
CA THR A 290 -30.53 -12.63 11.51
C THR A 290 -30.22 -11.32 12.25
N ILE A 291 -30.53 -10.21 11.58
CA ILE A 291 -30.34 -8.86 12.08
C ILE A 291 -31.72 -8.29 12.38
N PHE A 292 -31.83 -7.68 13.55
CA PHE A 292 -33.06 -7.12 14.08
C PHE A 292 -32.90 -5.62 14.27
N ARG A 293 -34.02 -4.92 14.14
CA ARG A 293 -34.17 -3.54 14.57
C ARG A 293 -35.19 -3.49 15.69
N HIS A 294 -34.94 -2.64 16.68
CA HIS A 294 -35.91 -2.38 17.73
C HIS A 294 -36.90 -1.31 17.27
N VAL A 295 -38.19 -1.64 17.32
CA VAL A 295 -39.27 -0.84 16.74
C VAL A 295 -40.24 -0.42 17.84
N PRO A 296 -40.52 0.89 17.99
CA PRO A 296 -41.52 1.38 18.92
C PRO A 296 -42.92 0.78 18.66
N PHE A 297 -43.71 0.62 19.71
CA PHE A 297 -45.02 -0.06 19.61
C PHE A 297 -45.98 0.55 18.57
N ASP A 298 -45.95 1.86 18.33
CA ASP A 298 -46.81 2.52 17.35
C ASP A 298 -46.48 2.16 15.90
N GLU A 299 -45.21 1.95 15.58
CA GLU A 299 -44.78 1.38 14.31
C GLU A 299 -45.02 -0.14 14.28
N ALA A 300 -44.74 -0.86 15.37
CA ALA A 300 -44.97 -2.31 15.45
C ALA A 300 -46.44 -2.68 15.19
N ARG A 301 -47.39 -1.86 15.66
CA ARG A 301 -48.83 -2.01 15.32
C ARG A 301 -49.09 -1.95 13.82
N GLN A 302 -48.39 -1.06 13.09
CA GLN A 302 -48.52 -0.93 11.64
C GLN A 302 -47.92 -2.15 10.92
N LEU A 303 -46.95 -2.82 11.54
CA LEU A 303 -46.37 -4.09 11.07
C LEU A 303 -47.20 -5.32 11.46
N GLY A 304 -48.26 -5.15 12.25
CA GLY A 304 -49.20 -6.21 12.60
C GLY A 304 -49.05 -6.77 14.02
N LEU A 305 -48.45 -6.03 14.96
CA LEU A 305 -48.42 -6.41 16.38
C LEU A 305 -49.85 -6.45 16.98
N PRO A 306 -50.26 -7.57 17.59
CA PRO A 306 -51.57 -7.68 18.23
C PRO A 306 -51.69 -6.79 19.48
N PRO A 307 -52.81 -6.04 19.67
CA PRO A 307 -52.98 -5.16 20.82
C PRO A 307 -52.96 -5.87 22.19
N ASP A 308 -53.41 -7.11 22.25
CA ASP A 308 -53.38 -7.95 23.44
C ASP A 308 -51.95 -8.33 23.85
N ILE A 309 -51.08 -8.62 22.87
CA ILE A 309 -49.65 -8.89 23.11
C ILE A 309 -48.93 -7.61 23.55
N GLU A 310 -49.18 -6.46 22.91
CA GLU A 310 -48.65 -5.17 23.38
C GLU A 310 -49.05 -4.90 24.83
N THR A 311 -50.32 -5.18 25.17
CA THR A 311 -50.83 -4.98 26.54
C THR A 311 -50.13 -5.91 27.53
N ALA A 312 -49.91 -7.18 27.18
CA ALA A 312 -49.20 -8.14 28.01
C ALA A 312 -47.75 -7.69 28.27
N ILE A 313 -47.00 -7.32 27.22
CA ILE A 313 -45.62 -6.85 27.32
C ILE A 313 -45.53 -5.62 28.25
N ARG A 314 -46.41 -4.63 28.09
CA ARG A 314 -46.41 -3.41 28.92
C ARG A 314 -46.78 -3.66 30.38
N LEU A 315 -47.58 -4.70 30.66
CA LEU A 315 -47.91 -5.11 32.03
C LEU A 315 -46.72 -5.81 32.69
N GLU A 316 -45.99 -6.63 31.94
CA GLU A 316 -44.80 -7.33 32.43
C GLU A 316 -43.61 -6.39 32.63
N ASN A 317 -43.37 -5.47 31.68
CA ASN A 317 -42.30 -4.48 31.73
C ASN A 317 -42.80 -3.08 31.32
N PRO A 318 -43.20 -2.23 32.29
CA PRO A 318 -43.70 -0.88 32.00
C PRO A 318 -42.68 0.06 31.36
N SER A 319 -41.39 -0.22 31.50
CA SER A 319 -40.31 0.55 30.88
C SER A 319 -40.06 0.19 29.42
N GLU A 320 -40.65 -0.91 28.93
CA GLU A 320 -40.47 -1.34 27.55
C GLU A 320 -41.26 -0.42 26.60
N LEU A 321 -40.63 -0.04 25.49
CA LEU A 321 -41.19 0.93 24.54
C LEU A 321 -41.37 0.37 23.13
N GLY A 322 -40.93 -0.88 22.88
CA GLY A 322 -41.00 -1.49 21.57
C GLY A 322 -40.78 -3.01 21.57
N VAL A 323 -40.53 -3.54 20.38
CA VAL A 323 -40.32 -4.97 20.09
C VAL A 323 -39.23 -5.14 19.03
N LEU A 324 -38.70 -6.35 18.88
CA LEU A 324 -37.72 -6.68 17.84
C LEU A 324 -38.42 -7.07 16.54
N VAL A 325 -37.96 -6.47 15.45
CA VAL A 325 -38.43 -6.77 14.09
C VAL A 325 -37.26 -7.22 13.24
N VAL A 326 -37.46 -8.28 12.46
CA VAL A 326 -36.47 -8.80 11.50
C VAL A 326 -36.20 -7.75 10.44
N ASP A 327 -34.94 -7.30 10.37
CA ASP A 327 -34.46 -6.33 9.38
C ASP A 327 -33.80 -7.04 8.19
N GLN A 328 -32.99 -8.06 8.47
CA GLN A 328 -32.29 -8.85 7.46
C GLN A 328 -32.12 -10.29 7.93
N VAL A 329 -32.29 -11.25 7.02
CA VAL A 329 -32.01 -12.68 7.25
C VAL A 329 -30.92 -13.10 6.28
N ILE A 330 -29.83 -13.71 6.77
CA ILE A 330 -28.74 -14.19 5.91
C ILE A 330 -29.17 -15.45 5.17
N GLU A 331 -28.86 -15.50 3.87
CA GLU A 331 -29.12 -16.65 3.01
C GLU A 331 -28.43 -17.91 3.53
N HIS A 332 -29.16 -19.03 3.55
CA HIS A 332 -28.70 -20.33 4.08
C HIS A 332 -28.34 -20.38 5.58
N GLY A 333 -28.58 -19.31 6.33
CA GLY A 333 -28.45 -19.32 7.79
C GLY A 333 -29.62 -20.03 8.49
N PRO A 334 -29.51 -20.31 9.81
CA PRO A 334 -30.56 -21.02 10.57
C PRO A 334 -31.93 -20.33 10.55
N GLY A 335 -31.95 -19.00 10.47
CA GLY A 335 -33.19 -18.21 10.39
C GLY A 335 -33.82 -18.15 8.99
N HIS A 336 -33.11 -18.59 7.93
CA HIS A 336 -33.46 -18.34 6.53
C HIS A 336 -34.85 -18.84 6.13
N ASP A 337 -35.19 -20.07 6.53
CA ASP A 337 -36.46 -20.70 6.16
C ASP A 337 -37.60 -20.39 7.14
N LEU A 338 -37.28 -19.85 8.33
CA LEU A 338 -38.24 -19.58 9.40
C LEU A 338 -38.76 -18.14 9.35
N MET A 339 -37.88 -17.18 9.12
CA MET A 339 -38.15 -15.75 9.25
C MET A 339 -38.09 -15.02 7.92
N VAL A 340 -38.87 -13.95 7.81
CA VAL A 340 -38.76 -12.99 6.71
C VAL A 340 -38.64 -11.57 7.25
N VAL A 341 -38.09 -10.67 6.44
CA VAL A 341 -38.00 -9.25 6.75
C VAL A 341 -39.39 -8.70 7.11
N GLY A 342 -39.48 -8.03 8.26
CA GLY A 342 -40.72 -7.48 8.81
C GLY A 342 -41.43 -8.36 9.84
N ASP A 343 -40.99 -9.60 10.06
CA ASP A 343 -41.51 -10.43 11.16
C ASP A 343 -41.18 -9.81 12.52
N ILE A 344 -42.14 -9.83 13.45
CA ILE A 344 -41.99 -9.35 14.83
C ILE A 344 -41.71 -10.55 15.73
N VAL A 345 -40.62 -10.52 16.49
CA VAL A 345 -40.35 -11.56 17.49
C VAL A 345 -41.25 -11.33 18.70
N LEU A 346 -42.08 -12.32 19.05
CA LEU A 346 -42.99 -12.25 20.19
C LEU A 346 -42.39 -12.97 21.39
N GLU A 347 -42.16 -14.28 21.26
CA GLU A 347 -41.72 -15.15 22.35
C GLU A 347 -40.52 -15.98 21.92
N MET A 348 -39.62 -16.23 22.87
CA MET A 348 -38.54 -17.21 22.76
C MET A 348 -38.53 -18.06 24.03
N ASN A 349 -38.56 -19.38 23.88
CA ASN A 349 -38.72 -20.34 24.99
C ASN A 349 -39.90 -19.98 25.94
N GLY A 350 -40.99 -19.48 25.37
CA GLY A 350 -42.21 -19.09 26.11
C GLY A 350 -42.10 -17.78 26.91
N GLN A 351 -41.05 -16.98 26.73
CA GLN A 351 -40.90 -15.65 27.34
C GLN A 351 -40.96 -14.55 26.28
N HIS A 352 -41.60 -13.41 26.59
CA HIS A 352 -41.60 -12.26 25.68
C HIS A 352 -40.17 -11.73 25.45
N CYS A 353 -39.75 -11.66 24.18
CA CYS A 353 -38.40 -11.24 23.80
C CYS A 353 -38.43 -9.90 23.07
N THR A 354 -38.37 -8.81 23.84
CA THR A 354 -38.51 -7.43 23.33
C THR A 354 -37.19 -6.70 23.15
N THR A 355 -36.12 -7.15 23.82
CA THR A 355 -34.82 -6.47 23.83
C THR A 355 -33.73 -7.32 23.19
N PHE A 356 -32.72 -6.64 22.67
CA PHE A 356 -31.50 -7.28 22.19
C PHE A 356 -30.81 -8.12 23.27
N LEU A 357 -30.76 -7.63 24.50
CA LEU A 357 -30.12 -8.33 25.60
C LEU A 357 -30.85 -9.64 25.97
N SER A 358 -32.19 -9.66 25.94
CA SER A 358 -32.97 -10.88 26.15
C SER A 358 -32.76 -11.87 25.02
N LEU A 359 -32.76 -11.39 23.77
CA LEU A 359 -32.49 -12.21 22.58
C LEU A 359 -31.13 -12.90 22.69
N GLU A 360 -30.07 -12.13 22.94
CA GLU A 360 -28.71 -12.65 23.04
C GLU A 360 -28.54 -13.60 24.22
N SER A 361 -29.13 -13.30 25.38
CA SER A 361 -29.05 -14.20 26.53
C SER A 361 -29.66 -15.57 26.23
N ILE A 362 -30.84 -15.60 25.60
CA ILE A 362 -31.49 -16.86 25.24
C ILE A 362 -30.65 -17.63 24.21
N LEU A 363 -30.10 -16.95 23.20
CA LEU A 363 -29.27 -17.60 22.19
C LEU A 363 -27.94 -18.12 22.77
N ASP A 364 -27.25 -17.31 23.57
CA ASP A 364 -25.96 -17.66 24.19
C ASP A 364 -26.08 -18.84 25.18
N ASP A 365 -27.22 -18.96 25.88
CA ASP A 365 -27.47 -20.03 26.85
C ASP A 365 -27.96 -21.34 26.19
N ASN A 366 -28.35 -21.30 24.92
CA ASN A 366 -28.89 -22.44 24.17
C ASN A 366 -28.05 -22.77 22.92
N VAL A 367 -26.76 -22.44 22.90
CA VAL A 367 -25.86 -22.88 21.82
C VAL A 367 -25.88 -24.42 21.76
N HIS A 368 -26.06 -24.99 20.55
CA HIS A 368 -26.26 -26.42 20.32
C HIS A 368 -27.56 -27.02 20.88
N ALA A 369 -28.54 -26.19 21.26
CA ALA A 369 -29.86 -26.63 21.71
C ALA A 369 -30.98 -25.87 20.97
N PRO A 370 -32.07 -26.54 20.53
CA PRO A 370 -33.13 -25.86 19.80
C PRO A 370 -33.85 -24.82 20.69
N VAL A 371 -34.23 -23.70 20.08
CA VAL A 371 -35.00 -22.63 20.75
C VAL A 371 -36.40 -22.58 20.14
N ASP A 372 -37.43 -22.57 20.98
CA ASP A 372 -38.81 -22.34 20.53
C ASP A 372 -39.00 -20.85 20.25
N VAL A 373 -39.49 -20.51 19.06
CA VAL A 373 -39.66 -19.11 18.64
C VAL A 373 -41.07 -18.90 18.10
N VAL A 374 -41.69 -17.83 18.57
CA VAL A 374 -42.97 -17.33 18.09
C VAL A 374 -42.75 -15.98 17.40
N VAL A 375 -43.04 -15.93 16.11
CA VAL A 375 -42.99 -14.68 15.33
C VAL A 375 -44.36 -14.31 14.76
N GLN A 376 -44.58 -13.01 14.64
CA GLN A 376 -45.78 -12.43 14.06
C GLN A 376 -45.46 -11.82 12.70
N ARG A 377 -46.12 -12.32 11.66
CA ARG A 377 -46.01 -11.79 10.29
C ARG A 377 -47.23 -10.94 9.95
N GLY A 378 -46.99 -9.68 9.59
CA GLY A 378 -48.03 -8.81 9.03
C GLY A 378 -48.43 -9.26 7.63
N THR A 379 -49.72 -9.11 7.26
CA THR A 379 -50.16 -9.27 5.87
C THR A 379 -50.82 -7.99 5.36
N ALA A 380 -50.76 -7.76 4.04
CA ALA A 380 -51.34 -6.59 3.38
C ALA A 380 -52.87 -6.40 3.60
N ARG A 381 -53.57 -7.39 4.17
CA ARG A 381 -54.99 -7.33 4.50
C ARG A 381 -55.28 -7.06 5.98
N GLY A 382 -54.25 -6.75 6.78
CA GLY A 382 -54.38 -6.55 8.22
C GLY A 382 -54.62 -7.82 9.03
N ALA A 383 -54.54 -9.01 8.40
CA ALA A 383 -54.59 -10.28 9.10
C ALA A 383 -53.18 -10.63 9.59
N ALA A 384 -53.01 -10.76 10.90
CA ALA A 384 -51.81 -11.22 11.55
C ALA A 384 -51.77 -12.76 11.54
N ALA A 385 -50.70 -13.37 11.00
CA ALA A 385 -50.45 -14.81 11.13
C ALA A 385 -49.30 -15.04 12.12
N VAL A 386 -49.57 -15.84 13.15
CA VAL A 386 -48.58 -16.27 14.13
C VAL A 386 -47.89 -17.52 13.61
N TYR A 387 -46.57 -17.49 13.51
CA TYR A 387 -45.75 -18.63 13.14
C TYR A 387 -45.01 -19.12 14.39
N LYS A 388 -45.16 -20.41 14.68
CA LYS A 388 -44.41 -21.10 15.73
C LYS A 388 -43.49 -22.11 15.07
N GLY A 389 -42.23 -22.10 15.47
CA GLY A 389 -41.25 -23.01 14.92
C GLY A 389 -40.13 -23.27 15.90
N TRP A 390 -39.46 -24.39 15.70
CA TRP A 390 -38.22 -24.71 16.39
C TRP A 390 -37.07 -24.19 15.54
N LEU A 391 -36.24 -23.38 16.16
CA LEU A 391 -35.00 -22.96 15.57
C LEU A 391 -33.95 -24.01 15.91
N ASP A 392 -33.45 -24.70 14.88
CA ASP A 392 -32.36 -25.65 15.06
C ASP A 392 -31.04 -24.88 15.27
N LEU A 393 -30.57 -24.85 16.52
CA LEU A 393 -29.27 -24.31 16.88
C LEU A 393 -28.19 -25.39 16.97
N ASN A 394 -28.29 -26.53 16.29
CA ASN A 394 -27.24 -27.55 16.29
C ASN A 394 -25.91 -27.06 15.66
N GLN A 395 -25.89 -25.93 14.93
CA GLN A 395 -24.71 -25.34 14.28
C GLN A 395 -24.36 -23.85 14.50
N PRO A 396 -25.07 -22.96 15.23
CA PRO A 396 -24.77 -21.54 15.16
C PRO A 396 -24.15 -21.03 16.46
N ASP A 397 -22.95 -21.51 16.75
CA ASP A 397 -22.01 -20.68 17.51
C ASP A 397 -21.39 -19.66 16.54
N LEU A 398 -21.42 -18.38 16.89
CA LEU A 398 -20.76 -17.31 16.15
C LEU A 398 -19.26 -17.58 15.98
N HIS A 399 -18.63 -18.28 16.92
CA HIS A 399 -17.22 -18.67 16.84
C HIS A 399 -16.94 -19.69 15.73
N GLU A 400 -17.88 -20.59 15.41
CA GLU A 400 -17.72 -21.60 14.35
C GLU A 400 -17.78 -21.00 12.94
N ILE A 401 -18.54 -19.91 12.77
CA ILE A 401 -18.66 -19.19 11.50
C ILE A 401 -17.71 -17.98 11.38
N THR A 402 -16.93 -17.71 12.43
CA THR A 402 -15.89 -16.69 12.41
C THR A 402 -14.64 -17.26 11.74
N PRO A 403 -14.01 -16.56 10.78
CA PRO A 403 -12.80 -17.05 10.14
C PRO A 403 -11.65 -17.29 11.15
N THR A 404 -11.17 -18.52 11.22
CA THR A 404 -10.01 -18.95 12.05
C THR A 404 -8.82 -19.40 11.22
N GLN A 405 -8.93 -19.31 9.89
CA GLN A 405 -7.89 -19.69 8.94
C GLN A 405 -7.79 -18.67 7.81
N PHE A 406 -6.59 -18.45 7.31
CA PHE A 406 -6.36 -17.72 6.06
C PHE A 406 -5.18 -18.31 5.29
N LEU A 407 -5.22 -18.19 3.97
CA LEU A 407 -4.16 -18.58 3.06
C LEU A 407 -3.44 -17.32 2.55
N GLU A 408 -2.12 -17.31 2.71
CA GLU A 408 -1.22 -16.39 2.01
C GLU A 408 -0.75 -17.05 0.72
N VAL A 409 -1.08 -16.46 -0.43
CA VAL A 409 -0.70 -16.99 -1.75
C VAL A 409 -0.38 -15.86 -2.73
N GLY A 410 0.86 -15.80 -3.20
CA GLY A 410 1.32 -14.73 -4.09
C GLY A 410 1.05 -13.34 -3.51
N ASP A 411 1.35 -13.16 -2.21
CA ASP A 411 1.05 -11.97 -1.40
C ASP A 411 -0.45 -11.63 -1.25
N SER A 412 -1.36 -12.48 -1.76
CA SER A 412 -2.81 -12.35 -1.57
C SER A 412 -3.26 -12.99 -0.26
N ILE A 413 -4.30 -12.43 0.36
CA ILE A 413 -4.91 -12.98 1.58
C ILE A 413 -6.31 -13.49 1.29
N LEU A 414 -6.50 -14.80 1.47
CA LEU A 414 -7.76 -15.51 1.26
C LEU A 414 -8.25 -16.13 2.57
N HIS A 415 -9.51 -15.92 2.94
CA HIS A 415 -10.12 -16.58 4.11
C HIS A 415 -11.63 -16.79 3.89
N PRO A 416 -12.34 -17.53 4.76
CA PRO A 416 -13.81 -17.60 4.67
C PRO A 416 -14.47 -16.23 4.86
N LEU A 417 -15.57 -15.93 4.16
CA LEU A 417 -16.34 -14.69 4.37
C LEU A 417 -16.93 -14.71 5.79
N SER A 418 -16.65 -13.69 6.59
CA SER A 418 -17.16 -13.59 7.96
C SER A 418 -18.66 -13.28 8.01
N TYR A 419 -19.29 -13.46 9.17
CA TYR A 419 -20.68 -13.03 9.38
C TYR A 419 -20.87 -11.51 9.22
N GLN A 420 -19.89 -10.70 9.63
CA GLN A 420 -19.90 -9.24 9.46
C GLN A 420 -19.96 -8.85 7.97
N GLN A 421 -19.11 -9.46 7.15
CA GLN A 421 -19.07 -9.16 5.71
C GLN A 421 -20.23 -9.82 4.95
N ALA A 422 -20.63 -11.03 5.33
CA ALA A 422 -21.83 -11.70 4.83
C ALA A 422 -23.08 -10.82 5.01
N ARG A 423 -23.25 -10.19 6.17
CA ARG A 423 -24.31 -9.20 6.41
C ARG A 423 -24.23 -8.03 5.44
N ASN A 424 -23.07 -7.36 5.36
CA ASN A 424 -22.87 -6.16 4.54
C ASN A 424 -23.30 -6.36 3.08
N TYR A 425 -23.11 -7.57 2.55
CA TYR A 425 -23.39 -7.88 1.15
C TYR A 425 -24.58 -8.82 0.93
N ALA A 426 -25.32 -9.14 2.01
CA ALA A 426 -26.40 -10.13 2.01
C ALA A 426 -26.00 -11.44 1.31
N ARG A 427 -24.87 -12.02 1.75
CA ARG A 427 -24.29 -13.26 1.23
C ARG A 427 -24.30 -14.35 2.29
N PRO A 428 -24.32 -15.64 1.90
CA PRO A 428 -24.03 -16.74 2.82
C PRO A 428 -22.65 -16.58 3.46
N VAL A 429 -22.53 -16.97 4.73
CA VAL A 429 -21.24 -17.02 5.45
C VAL A 429 -20.36 -18.14 4.87
N GLY A 430 -19.04 -17.94 4.83
CA GLY A 430 -18.10 -18.91 4.26
C GLY A 430 -17.62 -18.57 2.84
N GLY A 431 -17.32 -19.58 2.01
CA GLY A 431 -16.70 -19.34 0.70
C GLY A 431 -15.20 -19.04 0.77
N VAL A 432 -14.67 -18.50 -0.33
CA VAL A 432 -13.26 -18.08 -0.46
C VAL A 432 -13.23 -16.59 -0.73
N TYR A 433 -13.06 -15.82 0.34
CA TYR A 433 -13.07 -14.37 0.33
C TYR A 433 -11.65 -13.81 0.23
N ALA A 434 -11.41 -12.97 -0.77
CA ALA A 434 -10.13 -12.30 -0.99
C ALA A 434 -10.22 -10.84 -0.54
N THR A 435 -9.53 -10.50 0.56
CA THR A 435 -9.46 -9.15 1.11
C THR A 435 -8.35 -8.33 0.49
N HIS A 436 -7.22 -8.98 0.21
CA HIS A 436 -6.04 -8.38 -0.41
C HIS A 436 -5.61 -9.21 -1.61
N LEU A 437 -5.35 -8.54 -2.73
CA LEU A 437 -4.83 -9.15 -3.95
C LEU A 437 -3.37 -8.72 -4.14
N GLY A 438 -2.47 -9.67 -3.93
CA GLY A 438 -1.04 -9.53 -4.18
C GLY A 438 -0.69 -9.83 -5.64
N HIS A 439 0.61 -10.06 -5.87
CA HIS A 439 1.21 -10.27 -7.20
C HIS A 439 0.40 -11.21 -8.11
N MET A 440 0.10 -12.43 -7.65
CA MET A 440 -0.49 -13.48 -8.49
C MET A 440 -1.91 -13.15 -8.98
N LEU A 441 -2.78 -12.65 -8.09
CA LEU A 441 -4.18 -12.38 -8.43
C LEU A 441 -4.37 -11.00 -9.08
N ARG A 442 -3.53 -10.02 -8.72
CA ARG A 442 -3.56 -8.69 -9.34
C ARG A 442 -3.15 -8.74 -10.81
N HIS A 443 -2.22 -9.62 -11.18
CA HIS A 443 -1.82 -9.86 -12.59
C HIS A 443 -3.04 -10.17 -13.48
N ALA A 444 -4.00 -10.93 -12.96
CA ALA A 444 -5.23 -11.28 -13.65
C ALA A 444 -6.30 -10.18 -13.68
N ASN A 445 -5.93 -8.93 -13.35
CA ASN A 445 -6.79 -7.76 -13.27
C ASN A 445 -8.02 -7.96 -12.35
N MET A 446 -7.85 -8.75 -11.30
CA MET A 446 -8.87 -8.94 -10.28
C MET A 446 -8.96 -7.70 -9.37
N PHE A 447 -10.14 -7.47 -8.79
CA PHE A 447 -10.38 -6.39 -7.83
C PHE A 447 -10.83 -6.98 -6.49
N SER A 448 -10.26 -6.52 -5.39
CA SER A 448 -10.75 -6.80 -4.04
C SER A 448 -11.72 -5.71 -3.57
N PRO A 449 -12.63 -6.02 -2.63
CA PRO A 449 -12.94 -7.36 -2.11
C PRO A 449 -13.73 -8.24 -3.09
N CYS A 450 -13.42 -9.54 -3.17
CA CYS A 450 -14.14 -10.49 -4.04
C CYS A 450 -14.27 -11.91 -3.46
N LEU A 451 -15.24 -12.69 -3.99
CA LEU A 451 -15.40 -14.12 -3.69
C LEU A 451 -14.93 -14.96 -4.87
N ILE A 452 -14.02 -15.89 -4.63
CA ILE A 452 -13.56 -16.89 -5.60
C ILE A 452 -14.57 -18.05 -5.60
N LEU A 453 -15.12 -18.35 -6.78
CA LEU A 453 -16.17 -19.35 -6.96
C LEU A 453 -15.63 -20.68 -7.48
N SER A 454 -14.62 -20.63 -8.35
CA SER A 454 -13.97 -21.82 -8.90
C SER A 454 -12.52 -21.53 -9.29
N LEU A 455 -11.70 -22.59 -9.25
CA LEU A 455 -10.32 -22.60 -9.72
C LEU A 455 -10.14 -23.84 -10.61
N HIS A 456 -9.55 -23.67 -11.79
CA HIS A 456 -9.28 -24.74 -12.75
C HIS A 456 -10.50 -25.61 -13.04
N GLY A 457 -11.62 -24.97 -13.41
CA GLY A 457 -12.92 -25.62 -13.64
C GLY A 457 -13.58 -26.27 -12.43
N THR A 458 -12.96 -26.23 -11.24
CA THR A 458 -13.46 -26.90 -10.03
C THR A 458 -14.05 -25.88 -9.06
N PRO A 459 -15.32 -26.03 -8.62
CA PRO A 459 -15.93 -25.16 -7.62
C PRO A 459 -15.17 -25.17 -6.29
N THR A 460 -14.97 -23.99 -5.70
CA THR A 460 -14.26 -23.80 -4.43
C THR A 460 -15.19 -23.20 -3.37
N PRO A 461 -16.18 -23.94 -2.84
CA PRO A 461 -17.15 -23.42 -1.88
C PRO A 461 -16.55 -23.14 -0.49
N THR A 462 -15.33 -23.59 -0.22
CA THR A 462 -14.60 -23.39 1.04
C THR A 462 -13.12 -23.12 0.77
N LEU A 463 -12.44 -22.47 1.73
CA LEU A 463 -10.98 -22.29 1.66
C LEU A 463 -10.25 -23.63 1.52
N ALA A 464 -10.69 -24.67 2.24
CA ALA A 464 -10.11 -26.01 2.12
C ALA A 464 -10.24 -26.60 0.70
N ALA A 465 -11.38 -26.38 0.03
CA ALA A 465 -11.56 -26.81 -1.36
C ALA A 465 -10.62 -26.05 -2.31
N PHE A 466 -10.44 -24.73 -2.12
CA PHE A 466 -9.47 -23.95 -2.89
C PHE A 466 -8.04 -24.46 -2.70
N VAL A 467 -7.61 -24.65 -1.45
CA VAL A 467 -6.28 -25.18 -1.10
C VAL A 467 -6.05 -26.55 -1.73
N ALA A 468 -7.05 -27.43 -1.70
CA ALA A 468 -6.95 -28.75 -2.30
C ALA A 468 -6.73 -28.69 -3.82
N VAL A 469 -7.46 -27.85 -4.54
CA VAL A 469 -7.27 -27.65 -5.99
C VAL A 469 -5.91 -27.01 -6.27
N PHE A 470 -5.60 -25.89 -5.60
CA PHE A 470 -4.37 -25.14 -5.80
C PHE A 470 -3.11 -26.01 -5.61
N SER A 471 -3.11 -26.89 -4.60
CA SER A 471 -2.00 -27.80 -4.30
C SER A 471 -1.67 -28.80 -5.42
N THR A 472 -2.57 -28.98 -6.40
CA THR A 472 -2.35 -29.85 -7.57
C THR A 472 -1.69 -29.14 -8.75
N LEU A 473 -1.70 -27.81 -8.74
CA LEU A 473 -1.28 -26.98 -9.87
C LEU A 473 0.23 -26.74 -9.86
N ARG A 474 0.79 -26.56 -11.06
CA ARG A 474 2.23 -26.36 -11.26
C ARG A 474 2.57 -24.89 -11.42
N HIS A 475 3.81 -24.55 -11.09
CA HIS A 475 4.35 -23.23 -11.36
C HIS A 475 4.29 -22.94 -12.86
N GLY A 476 3.79 -21.76 -13.22
CA GLY A 476 3.57 -21.32 -14.59
C GLY A 476 2.31 -21.87 -15.26
N ASP A 477 1.50 -22.70 -14.59
CA ASP A 477 0.21 -23.12 -15.15
C ASP A 477 -0.71 -21.90 -15.31
N ALA A 478 -1.26 -21.73 -16.52
CA ALA A 478 -2.31 -20.76 -16.80
C ALA A 478 -3.66 -21.46 -16.57
N VAL A 479 -4.37 -21.08 -15.51
CA VAL A 479 -5.63 -21.73 -15.11
C VAL A 479 -6.77 -20.73 -15.06
N ASP A 480 -7.97 -21.19 -15.42
CA ASP A 480 -9.18 -20.40 -15.26
C ASP A 480 -9.51 -20.21 -13.78
N LEU A 481 -9.95 -19.00 -13.44
CA LEU A 481 -10.49 -18.65 -12.14
C LEU A 481 -11.78 -17.87 -12.38
N THR A 482 -12.85 -18.22 -11.67
CA THR A 482 -14.09 -17.45 -11.71
C THR A 482 -14.33 -16.81 -10.35
N TYR A 483 -14.63 -15.51 -10.34
CA TYR A 483 -14.92 -14.76 -9.12
C TYR A 483 -16.14 -13.85 -9.29
N THR A 484 -16.66 -13.32 -8.19
CA THR A 484 -17.71 -12.29 -8.18
C THR A 484 -17.30 -11.18 -7.21
N LEU A 485 -17.59 -9.92 -7.58
CA LEU A 485 -17.41 -8.81 -6.65
C LEU A 485 -18.58 -8.79 -5.68
N LEU A 486 -18.31 -8.38 -4.44
CA LEU A 486 -19.33 -8.43 -3.39
C LEU A 486 -20.54 -7.52 -3.69
N HIS A 487 -20.35 -6.43 -4.43
CA HIS A 487 -21.40 -5.51 -4.84
C HIS A 487 -22.11 -5.88 -6.16
N THR A 488 -21.57 -6.78 -6.98
CA THR A 488 -22.17 -7.22 -8.26
C THR A 488 -22.55 -8.70 -8.26
N ARG A 489 -23.47 -9.08 -7.37
CA ARG A 489 -23.74 -10.49 -7.06
C ARG A 489 -24.20 -11.41 -8.20
N HIS A 490 -24.75 -10.82 -9.25
CA HIS A 490 -25.27 -11.53 -10.41
C HIS A 490 -24.24 -11.65 -11.54
N VAL A 491 -23.06 -11.06 -11.36
CA VAL A 491 -21.98 -11.07 -12.36
C VAL A 491 -20.88 -12.00 -11.88
N GLN A 492 -20.53 -12.96 -12.75
CA GLN A 492 -19.36 -13.80 -12.59
C GLN A 492 -18.31 -13.34 -13.60
N TYR A 493 -17.11 -13.09 -13.12
CA TYR A 493 -15.96 -12.66 -13.90
C TYR A 493 -15.03 -13.86 -14.10
N PRO A 494 -15.01 -14.45 -15.30
CA PRO A 494 -13.96 -15.41 -15.64
C PRO A 494 -12.66 -14.65 -15.90
N THR A 495 -11.56 -15.16 -15.36
CA THR A 495 -10.22 -14.67 -15.63
C THR A 495 -9.24 -15.85 -15.72
N VAL A 496 -8.01 -15.58 -16.12
CA VAL A 496 -6.92 -16.56 -16.14
C VAL A 496 -5.83 -16.07 -15.20
N ILE A 497 -5.45 -16.90 -14.23
CA ILE A 497 -4.31 -16.64 -13.36
C ILE A 497 -3.13 -17.51 -13.79
N THR A 498 -1.92 -17.04 -13.53
CA THR A 498 -0.70 -17.84 -13.66
C THR A 498 -0.25 -18.26 -12.27
N ILE A 499 -0.05 -19.56 -12.05
CA ILE A 499 0.30 -20.09 -10.74
C ILE A 499 1.77 -19.81 -10.41
N ASP A 500 2.01 -19.14 -9.28
CA ASP A 500 3.36 -18.82 -8.79
C ASP A 500 3.66 -19.57 -7.48
N TRP A 501 4.83 -20.22 -7.42
CA TRP A 501 5.33 -20.93 -6.25
C TRP A 501 6.69 -20.41 -5.76
N GLU A 502 7.25 -19.39 -6.43
CA GLU A 502 8.66 -19.02 -6.29
C GLU A 502 8.86 -17.69 -5.55
N TRP A 503 8.03 -16.67 -5.83
CA TRP A 503 8.27 -15.33 -5.29
C TRP A 503 7.94 -15.21 -3.80
N PHE A 504 6.79 -15.75 -3.41
CA PHE A 504 6.28 -15.64 -2.05
C PHE A 504 6.03 -17.03 -1.46
N PRO A 505 6.47 -17.29 -0.21
CA PRO A 505 6.09 -18.50 0.50
C PRO A 505 4.56 -18.61 0.58
N ILE A 506 4.03 -19.77 0.23
CA ILE A 506 2.61 -20.07 0.39
C ILE A 506 2.39 -20.70 1.76
N THR A 507 1.53 -20.08 2.55
CA THR A 507 1.32 -20.46 3.96
C THR A 507 -0.15 -20.46 4.30
N LEU A 508 -0.65 -21.60 4.80
CA LEU A 508 -1.96 -21.69 5.43
C LEU A 508 -1.79 -21.38 6.92
N TRP A 509 -2.43 -20.33 7.40
CA TRP A 509 -2.40 -19.94 8.80
C TRP A 509 -3.66 -20.43 9.49
N THR A 510 -3.51 -21.03 10.67
CA THR A 510 -4.62 -21.50 11.52
C THR A 510 -4.51 -20.91 12.92
N LEU A 511 -5.61 -20.40 13.46
CA LEU A 511 -5.68 -19.96 14.84
C LEU A 511 -5.79 -21.19 15.76
N GLU A 512 -4.72 -21.50 16.49
CA GLU A 512 -4.64 -22.60 17.46
C GLU A 512 -4.59 -22.02 18.88
N GLY A 513 -5.68 -22.18 19.64
CA GLY A 513 -5.85 -21.54 20.94
C GLY A 513 -5.92 -20.02 20.80
N HIS A 514 -4.81 -19.33 21.07
CA HIS A 514 -4.70 -17.87 20.99
C HIS A 514 -3.59 -17.37 20.04
N ALA A 515 -2.93 -18.29 19.33
CA ALA A 515 -1.80 -17.99 18.46
C ALA A 515 -2.07 -18.47 17.03
N TRP A 516 -1.54 -17.76 16.05
CA TRP A 516 -1.61 -18.16 14.66
C TRP A 516 -0.44 -19.07 14.32
N ALA A 517 -0.74 -20.30 13.91
CA ALA A 517 0.22 -21.31 13.52
C ALA A 517 0.37 -21.34 11.99
N PRO A 518 1.59 -21.20 11.45
CA PRO A 518 1.85 -21.30 10.01
C PRO A 518 2.01 -22.76 9.57
N GLN A 519 1.34 -23.13 8.50
CA GLN A 519 1.57 -24.37 7.74
C GLN A 519 2.08 -24.02 6.34
N ARG A 520 3.40 -24.14 6.15
CA ARG A 520 4.02 -23.88 4.85
C ARG A 520 3.61 -24.94 3.83
N MET A 521 3.19 -24.47 2.66
CA MET A 521 2.87 -25.30 1.51
C MET A 521 4.03 -25.33 0.52
N PHE A 522 4.16 -26.44 -0.20
CA PHE A 522 5.21 -26.64 -1.19
C PHE A 522 4.62 -27.10 -2.52
N PRO A 523 5.24 -26.74 -3.65
CA PRO A 523 4.77 -27.17 -4.96
C PRO A 523 4.81 -28.71 -5.09
N PRO A 524 3.92 -29.30 -5.90
CA PRO A 524 3.98 -30.72 -6.18
C PRO A 524 5.34 -31.13 -6.80
N PRO A 525 5.82 -32.38 -6.61
CA PRO A 525 7.10 -32.82 -7.17
C PRO A 525 7.18 -32.62 -8.69
N GLY A 526 8.23 -31.94 -9.17
CA GLY A 526 8.44 -31.64 -10.60
C GLY A 526 7.64 -30.45 -11.14
N ALA A 527 6.87 -29.76 -10.29
CA ALA A 527 5.97 -28.68 -10.66
C ALA A 527 6.63 -27.31 -10.84
N LEU A 528 7.94 -27.18 -10.59
CA LEU A 528 8.69 -25.95 -10.89
C LEU A 528 9.11 -25.86 -12.37
N ARG A 529 8.77 -26.85 -13.20
CA ARG A 529 8.98 -26.76 -14.65
C ARG A 529 7.74 -26.10 -15.27
N PRO A 530 7.89 -24.95 -15.95
CA PRO A 530 6.78 -24.31 -16.64
C PRO A 530 6.12 -25.29 -17.60
N CYS A 531 4.79 -25.28 -17.66
CA CYS A 531 4.08 -26.05 -18.68
C CYS A 531 4.49 -25.51 -20.06
N SER A 532 5.05 -26.37 -20.93
CA SER A 532 5.30 -25.99 -22.31
C SER A 532 3.96 -25.84 -22.99
N LEU A 533 3.60 -24.61 -23.38
CA LEU A 533 2.48 -24.41 -24.30
C LEU A 533 2.77 -25.23 -25.56
N ASP A 534 1.92 -26.23 -25.82
CA ASP A 534 2.03 -27.08 -27.00
C ASP A 534 1.70 -26.28 -28.26
N GLY A 535 2.66 -26.25 -29.20
CA GLY A 535 2.46 -25.79 -30.56
C GLY A 535 2.74 -24.31 -30.78
N ALA A 536 3.61 -24.01 -31.74
CA ALA A 536 3.78 -22.67 -32.26
C ALA A 536 2.50 -22.23 -32.98
N VAL A 537 1.81 -21.21 -32.46
CA VAL A 537 0.69 -20.57 -33.14
C VAL A 537 1.22 -19.31 -33.83
N PRO A 538 1.01 -19.11 -35.14
CA PRO A 538 1.35 -17.84 -35.77
C PRO A 538 0.35 -16.76 -35.31
N PRO A 539 0.81 -15.58 -34.85
CA PRO A 539 -0.09 -14.50 -34.46
C PRO A 539 -0.90 -13.99 -35.66
N THR A 540 -2.12 -13.50 -35.38
CA THR A 540 -2.92 -12.81 -36.41
C THR A 540 -2.32 -11.42 -36.65
N PRO A 541 -1.86 -11.08 -37.87
CA PRO A 541 -1.22 -9.80 -38.10
C PRO A 541 -2.16 -8.62 -37.86
N LEU A 542 -1.66 -7.57 -37.21
CA LEU A 542 -2.36 -6.29 -37.11
C LEU A 542 -2.49 -5.68 -38.52
N GLN A 543 -3.67 -5.17 -38.85
CA GLN A 543 -3.97 -4.60 -40.16
C GLN A 543 -4.08 -3.07 -40.11
N THR A 544 -3.76 -2.46 -41.25
CA THR A 544 -3.92 -1.03 -41.51
C THR A 544 -4.17 -0.84 -43.00
N ASP A 545 -4.91 0.21 -43.33
CA ASP A 545 -5.14 0.71 -44.68
C ASP A 545 -3.86 1.19 -45.38
N LYS A 546 -2.75 1.35 -44.64
CA LYS A 546 -1.44 1.79 -45.16
C LYS A 546 -0.48 0.61 -45.33
N PRO A 547 -0.25 0.10 -46.57
CA PRO A 547 0.57 -1.09 -46.80
C PRO A 547 2.02 -0.97 -46.29
N TRP A 548 2.58 0.25 -46.31
CA TRP A 548 3.94 0.50 -45.84
C TRP A 548 4.09 0.34 -44.31
N ALA A 549 3.02 0.53 -43.55
CA ALA A 549 3.02 0.42 -42.09
C ALA A 549 2.90 -1.03 -41.61
N VAL A 550 2.34 -1.93 -42.44
CA VAL A 550 2.20 -3.37 -42.11
C VAL A 550 3.56 -3.99 -41.76
N ALA A 551 4.62 -3.68 -42.52
CA ALA A 551 5.95 -4.21 -42.24
C ALA A 551 6.50 -3.78 -40.88
N VAL A 552 6.14 -2.57 -40.43
CA VAL A 552 6.52 -2.02 -39.11
C VAL A 552 5.76 -2.71 -37.99
N LEU A 553 4.46 -3.00 -38.19
CA LEU A 553 3.63 -3.68 -37.19
C LEU A 553 4.15 -5.08 -36.82
N HIS A 554 4.77 -5.79 -37.76
CA HIS A 554 5.46 -7.07 -37.48
C HIS A 554 6.72 -6.93 -36.62
N SER A 555 7.20 -5.70 -36.39
CA SER A 555 8.33 -5.37 -35.54
C SER A 555 7.89 -4.76 -34.21
N LEU A 556 6.59 -4.63 -33.93
CA LEU A 556 6.06 -4.09 -32.68
C LEU A 556 5.43 -5.19 -31.84
N VAL A 557 5.70 -5.15 -30.54
CA VAL A 557 5.14 -6.08 -29.56
C VAL A 557 4.65 -5.33 -28.34
N TYR A 558 3.66 -5.86 -27.65
CA TYR A 558 3.28 -5.36 -26.33
C TYR A 558 4.26 -5.94 -25.30
N VAL A 559 4.77 -5.12 -24.40
CA VAL A 559 5.62 -5.57 -23.30
C VAL A 559 4.93 -5.20 -22.01
N ARG A 560 4.65 -6.20 -21.18
CA ARG A 560 4.17 -6.01 -19.82
C ARG A 560 5.23 -6.51 -18.86
N SER A 561 5.53 -5.73 -17.83
CA SER A 561 6.38 -6.17 -16.73
C SER A 561 5.63 -6.07 -15.42
N GLU A 562 5.98 -6.97 -14.49
CA GLU A 562 5.46 -6.95 -13.14
C GLU A 562 6.55 -7.20 -12.12
N ALA A 563 6.71 -6.24 -11.21
CA ALA A 563 7.64 -6.34 -10.09
C ALA A 563 6.88 -6.90 -8.87
N PRO A 564 7.29 -8.03 -8.29
CA PRO A 564 6.63 -8.60 -7.12
C PRO A 564 6.82 -7.75 -5.87
N LEU A 565 7.91 -6.99 -5.78
CA LEU A 565 8.21 -6.08 -4.67
C LEU A 565 8.69 -4.72 -5.21
N GLU A 566 8.38 -3.65 -4.48
CA GLU A 566 8.77 -2.29 -4.83
C GLU A 566 10.22 -1.98 -4.41
N VAL A 567 11.14 -2.33 -5.30
CA VAL A 567 12.59 -2.02 -5.19
C VAL A 567 12.94 -0.78 -6.02
N ASP A 568 14.13 -0.22 -5.80
CA ASP A 568 14.65 0.93 -6.57
C ASP A 568 13.68 2.13 -6.69
N GLY A 569 12.84 2.34 -5.67
CA GLY A 569 11.88 3.45 -5.61
C GLY A 569 10.68 3.32 -6.56
N LEU A 570 10.36 2.11 -7.04
CA LEU A 570 9.17 1.83 -7.84
C LEU A 570 7.90 2.39 -7.16
N GLY A 571 7.07 3.08 -7.94
CA GLY A 571 5.76 3.60 -7.50
C GLY A 571 4.57 2.68 -7.81
N GLY A 572 4.83 1.42 -8.14
CA GLY A 572 3.83 0.43 -8.51
C GLY A 572 4.47 -0.89 -8.94
N THR A 573 3.63 -1.89 -9.25
CA THR A 573 4.07 -3.27 -9.49
C THR A 573 3.75 -3.80 -10.89
N SER A 574 3.06 -3.05 -11.74
CA SER A 574 2.68 -3.46 -13.10
C SER A 574 2.86 -2.31 -14.07
N PHE A 575 3.53 -2.58 -15.19
CA PHE A 575 3.88 -1.58 -16.18
C PHE A 575 3.76 -2.14 -17.59
N GLU A 576 3.42 -1.30 -18.55
CA GLU A 576 3.14 -1.70 -19.93
C GLU A 576 3.72 -0.68 -20.91
N ALA A 577 4.28 -1.16 -22.02
CA ALA A 577 4.74 -0.31 -23.12
C ALA A 577 4.73 -1.08 -24.45
N ILE A 578 5.04 -0.37 -25.53
CA ILE A 578 5.25 -0.97 -26.85
C ILE A 578 6.75 -1.18 -27.07
N GLY A 579 7.13 -2.45 -27.21
CA GLY A 579 8.48 -2.85 -27.56
C GLY A 579 8.70 -2.92 -29.07
N TYR A 580 9.95 -2.71 -29.49
CA TYR A 580 10.40 -2.83 -30.87
C TYR A 580 11.38 -4.00 -31.04
N VAL A 581 11.06 -4.92 -31.94
CA VAL A 581 11.89 -6.09 -32.28
C VAL A 581 13.11 -5.63 -33.08
N VAL A 582 14.28 -5.62 -32.44
CA VAL A 582 15.55 -5.23 -33.06
C VAL A 582 16.26 -6.40 -33.73
N ASP A 583 15.98 -7.62 -33.29
CA ASP A 583 16.51 -8.86 -33.87
C ASP A 583 15.44 -9.95 -33.73
N ALA A 584 14.77 -10.25 -34.85
CA ALA A 584 13.68 -11.22 -34.88
C ALA A 584 14.17 -12.66 -34.70
N ASP A 585 15.37 -12.96 -35.20
CA ASP A 585 15.94 -14.32 -35.18
C ASP A 585 16.44 -14.71 -33.78
N ARG A 586 16.80 -13.75 -32.93
CA ARG A 586 17.19 -13.97 -31.53
C ARG A 586 16.14 -13.54 -30.50
N GLY A 587 15.02 -12.99 -30.96
CA GLY A 587 13.91 -12.55 -30.11
C GLY A 587 14.23 -11.33 -29.24
N TYR A 588 15.12 -10.44 -29.68
CA TYR A 588 15.48 -9.24 -28.93
C TYR A 588 14.52 -8.08 -29.20
N VAL A 589 14.04 -7.48 -28.11
CA VAL A 589 13.08 -6.38 -28.10
C VAL A 589 13.63 -5.23 -27.29
N LEU A 590 13.72 -4.06 -27.89
CA LEU A 590 13.96 -2.81 -27.17
C LEU A 590 12.64 -2.27 -26.62
N VAL A 591 12.66 -1.82 -25.38
CA VAL A 591 11.52 -1.22 -24.69
C VAL A 591 12.01 -0.07 -23.84
N ASP A 592 11.19 0.95 -23.62
CA ASP A 592 11.53 2.00 -22.65
C ASP A 592 11.52 1.45 -21.22
N LYS A 593 12.21 2.17 -20.33
CA LYS A 593 12.25 1.82 -18.91
C LYS A 593 11.04 2.36 -18.15
N SER A 594 10.00 2.89 -18.78
CA SER A 594 8.73 3.10 -18.08
C SER A 594 8.01 1.76 -17.87
N ALA A 595 8.14 0.83 -18.83
CA ALA A 595 7.67 -0.55 -18.70
C ALA A 595 8.65 -1.47 -17.97
N VAL A 596 9.96 -1.42 -18.23
CA VAL A 596 10.94 -2.32 -17.58
C VAL A 596 11.91 -1.49 -16.74
N GLN A 597 11.48 -1.15 -15.53
CA GLN A 597 12.20 -0.24 -14.63
C GLN A 597 13.32 -0.94 -13.86
N VAL A 598 13.06 -2.16 -13.39
CA VAL A 598 13.94 -2.95 -12.52
C VAL A 598 14.12 -4.34 -13.09
N PHE A 599 15.20 -5.01 -12.70
CA PHE A 599 15.48 -6.38 -13.13
C PHE A 599 14.68 -7.43 -12.36
N MET A 600 14.27 -7.10 -11.14
CA MET A 600 13.38 -7.94 -10.34
C MET A 600 11.94 -7.80 -10.81
N ALA A 601 11.66 -8.27 -12.02
CA ALA A 601 10.34 -8.25 -12.63
C ALA A 601 10.14 -9.45 -13.56
N HIS A 602 8.91 -9.96 -13.60
CA HIS A 602 8.47 -10.90 -14.64
C HIS A 602 8.06 -10.11 -15.88
N VAL A 603 8.57 -10.48 -17.06
CA VAL A 603 8.24 -9.78 -18.31
C VAL A 603 7.50 -10.75 -19.24
N THR A 604 6.41 -10.27 -19.82
CA THR A 604 5.68 -10.96 -20.88
C THR A 604 5.69 -10.10 -22.14
N VAL A 605 6.02 -10.73 -23.27
CA VAL A 605 5.91 -10.13 -24.59
C VAL A 605 4.67 -10.68 -25.27
N CYS A 606 3.74 -9.80 -25.66
CA CYS A 606 2.57 -10.18 -26.44
C CYS A 606 2.69 -9.71 -27.89
N VAL A 607 2.74 -10.68 -28.81
CA VAL A 607 2.90 -10.45 -30.24
C VAL A 607 1.53 -10.28 -30.89
N ALA A 608 1.35 -9.15 -31.60
CA ALA A 608 0.12 -8.77 -32.28
C ALA A 608 -1.15 -8.83 -31.41
N GLY A 609 -1.01 -8.67 -30.08
CA GLY A 609 -2.13 -8.73 -29.13
C GLY A 609 -2.80 -10.11 -29.01
N SER A 610 -2.20 -11.17 -29.56
CA SER A 610 -2.85 -12.50 -29.65
C SER A 610 -2.07 -13.62 -28.97
N ILE A 611 -0.75 -13.48 -28.81
CA ILE A 611 0.11 -14.52 -28.23
C ILE A 611 1.07 -13.90 -27.24
N ALA A 612 0.91 -14.24 -25.96
CA ALA A 612 1.80 -13.84 -24.88
C ALA A 612 2.83 -14.93 -24.59
N VAL A 613 4.10 -14.54 -24.49
CA VAL A 613 5.22 -15.41 -24.17
C VAL A 613 6.09 -14.78 -23.08
N PRO A 614 6.61 -15.57 -22.12
CA PRO A 614 7.57 -15.06 -21.15
C PRO A 614 8.83 -14.52 -21.84
N ALA A 615 9.40 -13.47 -21.27
CA ALA A 615 10.63 -12.85 -21.72
C ALA A 615 11.57 -12.61 -20.54
N THR A 616 12.88 -12.64 -20.81
CA THR A 616 13.91 -12.38 -19.82
C THR A 616 14.53 -11.02 -20.08
N ILE A 617 14.72 -10.23 -19.02
CA ILE A 617 15.43 -8.97 -19.09
C ILE A 617 16.92 -9.28 -19.33
N ARG A 618 17.51 -8.71 -20.38
CA ARG A 618 18.92 -8.91 -20.73
C ARG A 618 19.78 -7.68 -20.49
N TYR A 619 19.15 -6.51 -20.41
CA TYR A 619 19.86 -5.24 -20.29
C TYR A 619 18.93 -4.12 -19.82
N LEU A 620 19.38 -3.32 -18.86
CA LEU A 620 18.78 -2.08 -18.37
C LEU A 620 19.84 -0.99 -18.47
N HIS A 621 19.61 0.00 -19.33
CA HIS A 621 20.58 1.09 -19.44
C HIS A 621 20.53 1.96 -18.16
N PRO A 622 21.66 2.28 -17.50
CA PRO A 622 21.66 3.00 -16.22
C PRO A 622 21.35 4.49 -16.35
N VAL A 623 21.65 5.10 -17.51
CA VAL A 623 21.45 6.54 -17.77
C VAL A 623 20.25 6.82 -18.69
N HIS A 624 20.25 6.23 -19.88
CA HIS A 624 19.22 6.43 -20.91
C HIS A 624 17.97 5.56 -20.70
N ASN A 625 16.83 6.05 -21.17
CA ASN A 625 15.52 5.42 -20.98
C ASN A 625 15.25 4.23 -21.92
N PHE A 626 16.04 3.16 -21.82
CA PHE A 626 15.76 1.92 -22.56
C PHE A 626 16.29 0.66 -21.88
N ALA A 627 15.65 -0.44 -22.21
CA ALA A 627 15.94 -1.80 -21.79
C ALA A 627 15.89 -2.74 -22.99
N LEU A 628 16.54 -3.90 -22.86
CA LEU A 628 16.45 -5.01 -23.80
C LEU A 628 15.87 -6.22 -23.09
N VAL A 629 14.82 -6.79 -23.67
CA VAL A 629 14.25 -8.06 -23.25
C VAL A 629 14.38 -9.09 -24.38
N GLN A 630 14.45 -10.35 -24.00
CA GLN A 630 14.58 -11.47 -24.93
C GLN A 630 13.47 -12.48 -24.68
N PHE A 631 12.78 -12.92 -25.73
CA PHE A 631 11.82 -14.02 -25.65
C PHE A 631 12.17 -15.13 -26.63
N ASP A 632 11.64 -16.33 -26.39
CA ASP A 632 11.76 -17.45 -27.31
C ASP A 632 10.80 -17.27 -28.49
N GLN A 633 11.33 -16.78 -29.60
CA GLN A 633 10.63 -16.49 -30.85
C GLN A 633 10.00 -17.73 -31.50
N THR A 634 10.49 -18.94 -31.19
CA THR A 634 9.92 -20.17 -31.75
C THR A 634 8.51 -20.44 -31.22
N ARG A 635 8.18 -19.95 -30.01
CA ARG A 635 6.85 -20.07 -29.40
C ARG A 635 5.76 -19.29 -30.13
N VAL A 636 6.14 -18.28 -30.92
CA VAL A 636 5.22 -17.51 -31.78
C VAL A 636 5.30 -17.94 -33.26
N GLY A 637 5.91 -19.10 -33.53
CA GLY A 637 6.06 -19.66 -34.88
C GLY A 637 7.07 -18.94 -35.76
N HIS A 638 7.87 -18.03 -35.20
CA HIS A 638 8.93 -17.38 -35.94
C HIS A 638 10.12 -18.34 -36.10
N THR A 639 10.45 -18.63 -37.36
CA THR A 639 11.71 -19.27 -37.73
C THR A 639 12.27 -18.55 -38.95
N PRO A 640 13.57 -18.69 -39.25
CA PRO A 640 14.14 -18.15 -40.49
C PRO A 640 13.42 -18.63 -41.76
N ALA A 641 12.79 -19.82 -41.71
CA ALA A 641 12.00 -20.36 -42.82
C ALA A 641 10.55 -19.84 -42.86
N THR A 642 10.00 -19.43 -41.71
CA THR A 642 8.63 -18.93 -41.55
C THR A 642 8.61 -17.63 -40.75
N PRO A 643 9.04 -16.50 -41.34
CA PRO A 643 9.20 -15.26 -40.60
C PRO A 643 7.86 -14.59 -40.30
N VAL A 644 7.41 -14.64 -39.04
CA VAL A 644 6.23 -13.88 -38.58
C VAL A 644 6.58 -12.51 -37.97
N LEU A 645 7.71 -12.43 -37.27
CA LEU A 645 8.33 -11.20 -36.79
C LEU A 645 9.21 -10.57 -37.88
N LYS A 646 9.44 -9.27 -37.77
CA LYS A 646 10.42 -8.54 -38.60
C LYS A 646 11.33 -7.69 -37.72
N SER A 647 12.57 -7.53 -38.16
CA SER A 647 13.49 -6.50 -37.68
C SER A 647 13.83 -5.60 -38.86
N LEU A 648 13.23 -4.42 -38.92
CA LEU A 648 13.44 -3.49 -40.03
C LEU A 648 14.87 -2.91 -39.99
N PRO A 649 15.41 -2.47 -41.14
CA PRO A 649 16.71 -1.82 -41.15
C PRO A 649 16.71 -0.56 -40.27
N LEU A 650 17.71 -0.50 -39.39
CA LEU A 650 17.94 0.62 -38.48
C LEU A 650 18.96 1.57 -39.10
N THR A 651 18.69 2.87 -39.05
CA THR A 651 19.67 3.87 -39.49
C THR A 651 20.27 4.56 -38.28
N ILE A 652 21.54 4.25 -38.03
CA ILE A 652 22.39 4.88 -37.02
C ILE A 652 23.38 5.78 -37.75
N SER A 653 23.62 7.01 -37.27
CA SER A 653 24.40 7.99 -38.01
C SER A 653 25.85 7.54 -38.18
N GLN A 654 26.49 7.79 -39.32
CA GLN A 654 27.95 7.62 -39.44
C GLN A 654 28.71 8.95 -39.23
N THR A 655 28.00 10.03 -38.91
CA THR A 655 28.57 11.38 -38.77
C THR A 655 28.91 11.71 -37.32
N THR A 656 29.86 12.64 -37.14
CA THR A 656 30.26 13.16 -35.82
C THR A 656 29.20 14.03 -35.14
N THR A 657 28.10 14.38 -35.83
CA THR A 657 27.08 15.30 -35.35
C THR A 657 25.86 14.62 -34.71
N GLY A 658 25.78 13.28 -34.73
CA GLY A 658 24.76 12.53 -33.99
C GLY A 658 23.34 12.54 -34.55
N THR A 659 23.14 13.05 -35.76
CA THR A 659 21.84 13.02 -36.45
C THR A 659 22.00 12.37 -37.81
N CYS A 660 21.13 11.40 -38.13
CA CYS A 660 21.02 10.76 -39.46
C CYS A 660 20.51 11.73 -40.55
N GLY A 661 21.03 12.95 -40.60
CA GLY A 661 20.53 14.02 -41.47
C GLY A 661 19.09 14.46 -41.13
N ILE A 662 18.69 14.32 -39.86
CA ILE A 662 17.39 14.77 -39.33
C ILE A 662 17.58 16.15 -38.71
N THR A 663 16.79 17.11 -39.19
CA THR A 663 16.74 18.50 -38.69
C THR A 663 15.29 18.91 -38.44
N CYS A 664 15.06 20.02 -37.74
CA CYS A 664 13.75 20.65 -37.70
C CYS A 664 13.22 20.84 -39.14
N GLY A 665 11.94 20.50 -39.36
CA GLY A 665 11.29 20.45 -40.67
C GLY A 665 11.40 19.10 -41.40
N SER A 666 12.13 18.11 -40.88
CA SER A 666 12.17 16.78 -41.49
C SER A 666 10.84 16.07 -41.37
N GLU A 667 10.32 15.57 -42.49
CA GLU A 667 9.12 14.74 -42.55
C GLU A 667 9.41 13.30 -42.12
N LEU A 668 8.54 12.75 -41.29
CA LEU A 668 8.60 11.40 -40.72
C LEU A 668 7.22 10.74 -40.79
N SER A 669 7.23 9.41 -40.79
CA SER A 669 6.02 8.61 -40.61
C SER A 669 6.06 7.90 -39.27
N PHE A 670 5.02 8.04 -38.46
CA PHE A 670 4.85 7.35 -37.19
C PHE A 670 3.98 6.11 -37.35
N VAL A 671 4.40 5.01 -36.72
CA VAL A 671 3.59 3.80 -36.53
C VAL A 671 3.71 3.38 -35.07
N GLY A 672 2.58 3.25 -34.39
CA GLY A 672 2.53 2.87 -32.98
C GLY A 672 1.24 2.18 -32.61
N LEU A 673 1.10 1.85 -31.33
CA LEU A 673 -0.07 1.18 -30.78
C LEU A 673 -0.61 1.96 -29.57
N THR A 674 -1.91 1.81 -29.32
CA THR A 674 -2.52 2.20 -28.04
C THR A 674 -2.31 1.12 -26.97
N ASN A 675 -2.68 1.42 -25.73
CA ASN A 675 -2.74 0.44 -24.64
C ASN A 675 -3.71 -0.74 -24.92
N MET A 676 -4.70 -0.55 -25.80
CA MET A 676 -5.61 -1.61 -26.24
C MET A 676 -5.10 -2.36 -27.49
N GLY A 677 -3.88 -2.08 -27.95
CA GLY A 677 -3.28 -2.72 -29.13
C GLY A 677 -3.84 -2.23 -30.47
N THR A 678 -4.57 -1.10 -30.49
CA THR A 678 -5.08 -0.53 -31.75
C THR A 678 -4.00 0.25 -32.49
N VAL A 679 -3.97 0.11 -33.82
CA VAL A 679 -2.94 0.69 -34.68
C VAL A 679 -3.11 2.20 -34.85
N ILE A 680 -2.02 2.94 -34.64
CA ILE A 680 -1.92 4.37 -34.93
C ILE A 680 -0.88 4.58 -36.03
N THR A 681 -1.27 5.31 -37.08
CA THR A 681 -0.33 5.78 -38.11
C THR A 681 -0.51 7.27 -38.37
N ALA A 682 0.60 8.01 -38.41
CA ALA A 682 0.57 9.45 -38.68
C ALA A 682 1.72 9.88 -39.59
N SER A 683 1.51 10.92 -40.39
CA SER A 683 2.59 11.68 -41.03
C SER A 683 2.85 12.89 -40.16
N THR A 684 4.11 13.18 -39.86
CA THR A 684 4.50 14.22 -38.91
C THR A 684 5.80 14.88 -39.31
N ILE A 685 6.07 16.07 -38.77
CA ILE A 685 7.33 16.80 -38.96
C ILE A 685 8.04 17.00 -37.62
N VAL A 686 9.38 16.99 -37.66
CA VAL A 686 10.19 17.40 -36.51
C VAL A 686 10.04 18.90 -36.31
N VAL A 687 9.34 19.32 -35.26
CA VAL A 687 9.12 20.74 -34.94
C VAL A 687 10.30 21.31 -34.19
N LYS A 688 10.83 20.54 -33.24
CA LYS A 688 11.88 20.98 -32.33
C LYS A 688 12.79 19.81 -31.99
N ILE A 689 14.09 20.06 -31.95
CA ILE A 689 15.08 19.18 -31.35
C ILE A 689 15.47 19.84 -30.03
N ASP A 690 15.32 19.13 -28.92
CA ASP A 690 15.48 19.71 -27.58
C ASP A 690 16.25 18.77 -26.66
N ARG A 691 16.85 19.34 -25.62
CA ARG A 691 17.49 18.58 -24.55
C ARG A 691 16.45 18.31 -23.47
N LEU A 692 15.92 17.08 -23.40
CA LEU A 692 15.02 16.67 -22.34
C LEU A 692 15.81 16.49 -21.05
N VAL A 693 15.37 17.17 -19.98
CA VAL A 693 15.95 17.05 -18.64
C VAL A 693 14.83 16.67 -17.69
N ILE A 694 15.01 15.56 -16.98
CA ILE A 694 14.08 15.10 -15.95
C ILE A 694 14.61 15.57 -14.59
N SER A 695 13.74 16.27 -13.85
CA SER A 695 14.05 16.73 -12.50
C SER A 695 14.31 15.55 -11.55
N ASP A 696 14.95 15.86 -10.43
CA ASP A 696 15.09 14.92 -9.33
C ASP A 696 13.73 14.59 -8.73
N LEU A 697 13.40 13.30 -8.67
CA LEU A 697 12.13 12.80 -8.12
C LEU A 697 12.19 12.74 -6.58
N ASP A 698 11.09 12.95 -5.86
CA ASP A 698 11.12 12.95 -4.37
C ASP A 698 11.51 11.57 -3.79
N VAL A 699 10.96 10.51 -4.38
CA VAL A 699 11.43 9.14 -4.18
C VAL A 699 12.47 8.85 -5.25
N PRO A 700 13.74 8.63 -4.89
CA PRO A 700 14.76 8.30 -5.88
C PRO A 700 14.40 6.99 -6.59
N ARG A 701 14.09 7.09 -7.87
CA ARG A 701 13.84 5.98 -8.79
C ARG A 701 14.53 6.26 -10.12
N PHE A 702 14.53 5.31 -11.05
CA PHE A 702 15.13 5.53 -12.35
C PHE A 702 14.58 6.82 -12.99
N LYS A 703 15.49 7.73 -13.36
CA LYS A 703 15.21 8.89 -14.21
C LYS A 703 16.17 8.85 -15.39
N SER A 704 15.68 9.23 -16.56
CA SER A 704 16.59 9.41 -17.70
C SER A 704 17.57 10.53 -17.39
N GLY A 705 18.86 10.28 -17.67
CA GLY A 705 19.82 11.35 -17.83
C GLY A 705 19.41 12.31 -18.97
N PRO A 706 20.02 13.49 -19.03
CA PRO A 706 19.74 14.44 -20.10
C PRO A 706 19.96 13.80 -21.47
N VAL A 707 18.97 13.92 -22.35
CA VAL A 707 18.97 13.26 -23.66
C VAL A 707 18.38 14.18 -24.72
N GLU A 708 18.96 14.16 -25.91
CA GLU A 708 18.41 14.89 -27.06
C GLU A 708 17.19 14.13 -27.62
N VAL A 709 16.07 14.82 -27.71
CA VAL A 709 14.80 14.26 -28.20
C VAL A 709 14.20 15.14 -29.29
N TRP A 710 13.33 14.54 -30.11
CA TRP A 710 12.55 15.28 -31.09
C TRP A 710 11.11 15.46 -30.61
N THR A 711 10.64 16.70 -30.68
CA THR A 711 9.23 17.05 -30.59
C THR A 711 8.66 17.12 -31.99
N VAL A 712 7.57 16.41 -32.21
CA VAL A 712 6.88 16.31 -33.49
C VAL A 712 5.49 16.95 -33.39
N ASP A 713 4.93 17.38 -34.52
CA ASP A 713 3.65 18.12 -34.55
C ASP A 713 2.41 17.23 -34.41
N ALA A 714 2.49 15.96 -34.80
CA ALA A 714 1.33 15.09 -34.94
C ALA A 714 1.64 13.64 -34.53
N VAL A 715 1.35 13.32 -33.26
CA VAL A 715 1.16 11.94 -32.75
C VAL A 715 -0.13 11.93 -31.95
N HIS A 716 -0.94 10.88 -32.12
CA HIS A 716 -2.20 10.77 -31.40
C HIS A 716 -1.95 10.63 -29.89
N ALA A 717 -2.72 11.35 -29.06
CA ALA A 717 -2.50 11.40 -27.61
C ALA A 717 -2.61 10.04 -26.90
N SER A 718 -3.34 9.08 -27.48
CA SER A 718 -3.48 7.72 -26.93
C SER A 718 -2.39 6.74 -27.37
N ALA A 719 -1.36 7.20 -28.09
CA ALA A 719 -0.24 6.34 -28.46
C ALA A 719 0.59 5.99 -27.22
N LEU A 720 0.63 4.70 -26.87
CA LEU A 720 1.44 4.19 -25.76
C LEU A 720 2.92 4.13 -26.16
N GLY A 721 3.21 3.77 -27.41
CA GLY A 721 4.57 3.72 -27.94
C GLY A 721 4.57 3.44 -29.43
N GLY A 722 5.76 3.45 -30.04
CA GLY A 722 5.90 3.22 -31.48
C GLY A 722 7.25 3.65 -32.05
N VAL A 723 7.31 3.75 -33.37
CA VAL A 723 8.54 4.10 -34.10
C VAL A 723 8.31 5.16 -35.16
N PHE A 724 9.37 5.92 -35.43
CA PHE A 724 9.44 6.86 -36.53
C PHE A 724 10.27 6.29 -37.68
N VAL A 725 9.70 6.37 -38.88
CA VAL A 725 10.24 5.82 -40.10
C VAL A 725 10.47 6.95 -41.11
N ARG A 726 11.62 6.90 -41.79
CA ARG A 726 11.94 7.78 -42.93
C ARG A 726 12.44 6.91 -44.07
N HIS A 727 11.87 7.03 -45.27
CA HIS A 727 12.28 6.23 -46.44
C HIS A 727 12.36 4.70 -46.19
N GLY A 728 11.46 4.15 -45.36
CA GLY A 728 11.40 2.72 -45.06
C GLY A 728 12.39 2.20 -44.01
N VAL A 729 13.18 3.09 -43.39
CA VAL A 729 14.10 2.75 -42.30
C VAL A 729 13.68 3.40 -40.98
N VAL A 730 13.90 2.71 -39.87
CA VAL A 730 13.59 3.25 -38.53
C VAL A 730 14.69 4.21 -38.11
N VAL A 731 14.30 5.38 -37.61
CA VAL A 731 15.23 6.48 -37.23
C VAL A 731 15.10 6.91 -35.77
N ALA A 732 13.96 6.69 -35.13
CA ALA A 732 13.72 6.98 -33.72
C ALA A 732 12.62 6.10 -33.13
N LEU A 733 12.66 5.90 -31.81
CA LEU A 733 11.60 5.25 -31.03
C LEU A 733 10.78 6.32 -30.31
N TYR A 734 9.49 6.07 -30.09
CA TYR A 734 8.63 6.93 -29.27
C TYR A 734 8.56 6.36 -27.87
N LEU A 735 9.29 6.98 -26.94
CA LEU A 735 9.48 6.47 -25.58
C LEU A 735 8.77 7.38 -24.57
N GLU A 736 8.23 6.77 -23.52
CA GLU A 736 7.58 7.45 -22.40
C GLU A 736 8.56 7.67 -21.24
N PHE A 737 8.59 8.88 -20.68
CA PHE A 737 9.44 9.27 -19.57
C PHE A 737 8.60 9.64 -18.35
N SER A 738 8.84 8.99 -17.22
CA SER A 738 8.16 9.27 -15.95
C SER A 738 8.63 10.59 -15.34
N LEU A 739 7.69 11.33 -14.76
CA LEU A 739 7.89 12.58 -14.02
C LEU A 739 7.49 12.40 -12.55
N ASP A 740 7.61 13.46 -11.74
CA ASP A 740 7.07 13.48 -10.37
C ASP A 740 5.55 13.45 -10.41
N ASP A 741 4.98 12.72 -9.46
CA ASP A 741 3.54 12.55 -9.38
C ASP A 741 2.88 13.88 -8.95
N ALA A 742 1.76 14.21 -9.57
CA ALA A 742 1.01 15.43 -9.28
C ALA A 742 -0.18 15.10 -8.37
N THR A 743 -0.48 15.94 -7.39
CA THR A 743 -1.73 15.81 -6.65
C THR A 743 -2.88 16.39 -7.47
N ASP A 744 -3.87 15.57 -7.78
CA ASP A 744 -5.13 15.99 -8.35
C ASP A 744 -5.83 16.94 -7.38
N ALA A 745 -6.12 18.16 -7.86
CA ALA A 745 -6.61 19.24 -7.01
C ALA A 745 -8.04 19.00 -6.49
N ASP A 746 -8.83 18.18 -7.18
CA ASP A 746 -10.24 17.94 -6.85
C ASP A 746 -10.42 16.74 -5.92
N THR A 747 -9.60 15.70 -6.10
CA THR A 747 -9.68 14.45 -5.35
C THR A 747 -8.61 14.31 -4.27
N GLY A 748 -7.55 15.12 -4.32
CA GLY A 748 -6.37 14.96 -3.47
C GLY A 748 -5.53 13.72 -3.78
N ASN A 749 -5.87 12.99 -4.86
CA ASN A 749 -5.16 11.76 -5.23
C ASN A 749 -3.84 12.08 -5.93
N ILE A 750 -2.83 11.24 -5.70
CA ILE A 750 -1.56 11.32 -6.41
C ILE A 750 -1.74 10.68 -7.80
N VAL A 751 -1.45 11.45 -8.85
CA VAL A 751 -1.57 11.05 -10.27
C VAL A 751 -0.17 11.00 -10.89
N PRO A 752 0.30 9.82 -11.32
CA PRO A 752 1.55 9.70 -12.05
C PRO A 752 1.56 10.59 -13.29
N GLN A 753 2.66 11.29 -13.52
CA GLN A 753 2.85 12.13 -14.71
C GLN A 753 3.89 11.50 -15.63
N SER A 754 3.67 11.62 -16.93
CA SER A 754 4.61 11.14 -17.93
C SER A 754 4.64 12.04 -19.16
N VAL A 755 5.70 11.89 -19.94
CA VAL A 755 5.87 12.62 -21.18
C VAL A 755 6.51 11.73 -22.24
N SER A 756 5.89 11.63 -23.41
CA SER A 756 6.42 10.81 -24.51
C SER A 756 7.16 11.66 -25.54
N ARG A 757 8.31 11.17 -26.01
CA ARG A 757 9.19 11.88 -26.94
C ARG A 757 9.83 10.92 -27.94
N ALA A 758 10.16 11.45 -29.12
CA ALA A 758 10.92 10.71 -30.12
C ALA A 758 12.41 10.71 -29.74
N VAL A 759 12.96 9.53 -29.50
CA VAL A 759 14.37 9.32 -29.11
C VAL A 759 15.13 8.76 -30.31
N PRO A 760 16.17 9.46 -30.81
CA PRO A 760 16.98 8.99 -31.94
C PRO A 760 17.65 7.64 -31.63
N LEU A 761 17.76 6.76 -32.64
CA LEU A 761 18.48 5.48 -32.47
C LEU A 761 19.97 5.66 -32.16
N ASP A 762 20.54 6.83 -32.45
CA ASP A 762 21.91 7.20 -32.11
C ASP A 762 22.20 7.13 -30.60
N VAL A 763 21.19 7.34 -29.74
CA VAL A 763 21.31 7.19 -28.27
C VAL A 763 21.54 5.72 -27.87
N MET A 764 21.11 4.77 -28.72
CA MET A 764 21.17 3.32 -28.48
C MET A 764 22.25 2.64 -29.33
N ARG A 765 23.13 3.41 -29.97
CA ARG A 765 24.10 2.95 -30.96
C ARG A 765 24.92 1.75 -30.50
N ASP A 766 25.48 1.80 -29.30
CA ASP A 766 26.46 0.79 -28.87
C ASP A 766 25.81 -0.57 -28.67
N LEU A 767 24.64 -0.57 -28.05
CA LEU A 767 23.85 -1.78 -27.90
C LEU A 767 23.39 -2.30 -29.27
N LEU A 768 22.85 -1.43 -30.13
CA LEU A 768 22.36 -1.82 -31.45
C LEU A 768 23.48 -2.36 -32.35
N THR A 769 24.66 -1.75 -32.35
CA THR A 769 25.81 -2.23 -33.12
C THR A 769 26.34 -3.57 -32.60
N THR A 770 26.35 -3.76 -31.28
CA THR A 770 26.69 -5.04 -30.64
C THR A 770 25.71 -6.13 -31.05
N ILE A 771 24.40 -5.84 -31.01
CA ILE A 771 23.35 -6.76 -31.44
C ILE A 771 23.51 -7.06 -32.94
N GLN A 772 23.57 -6.04 -33.81
CA GLN A 772 23.68 -6.22 -35.26
C GLN A 772 24.92 -7.02 -35.71
N SER A 773 26.00 -6.99 -34.92
CA SER A 773 27.21 -7.79 -35.18
C SER A 773 27.13 -9.23 -34.64
N GLY A 774 26.00 -9.63 -34.07
CA GLY A 774 25.79 -10.97 -33.50
C GLY A 774 26.24 -11.13 -32.06
N GLY A 775 26.71 -10.06 -31.40
CA GLY A 775 27.12 -10.07 -30.00
C GLY A 775 25.95 -10.14 -29.01
N THR A 776 26.27 -10.36 -27.74
CA THR A 776 25.33 -10.27 -26.61
C THR A 776 25.45 -8.89 -25.94
N PRO A 777 24.40 -8.41 -25.26
CA PRO A 777 24.48 -7.18 -24.47
C PRO A 777 25.63 -7.23 -23.46
N PRO A 778 26.34 -6.11 -23.23
CA PRO A 778 27.42 -6.09 -22.25
C PRO A 778 26.86 -6.19 -20.81
N PRO A 779 27.56 -6.86 -19.88
CA PRO A 779 27.10 -7.06 -18.51
C PRO A 779 27.17 -5.78 -17.66
N SER A 780 27.93 -4.78 -18.10
CA SER A 780 28.04 -3.47 -17.48
C SER A 780 28.10 -2.38 -18.54
N VAL A 781 27.79 -1.15 -18.12
CA VAL A 781 27.81 0.04 -18.96
C VAL A 781 28.83 1.02 -18.38
N PRO A 782 29.89 1.41 -19.12
CA PRO A 782 30.76 2.48 -18.67
C PRO A 782 29.98 3.79 -18.71
N VAL A 783 30.00 4.53 -17.61
CA VAL A 783 29.32 5.82 -17.48
C VAL A 783 30.31 6.86 -17.00
N VAL A 784 30.28 8.05 -17.58
CA VAL A 784 30.94 9.22 -16.97
C VAL A 784 30.12 9.63 -15.74
N PRO A 785 30.65 9.51 -14.50
CA PRO A 785 29.86 9.63 -13.27
C PRO A 785 29.61 11.12 -12.91
N VAL A 786 29.13 11.90 -13.88
CA VAL A 786 28.91 13.34 -13.81
C VAL A 786 27.53 13.65 -14.37
N GLU A 787 26.72 14.39 -13.61
CA GLU A 787 25.47 14.95 -14.12
C GLU A 787 25.75 16.34 -14.70
N TRP A 788 25.37 16.52 -15.97
CA TRP A 788 25.62 17.75 -16.71
C TRP A 788 24.40 18.67 -16.69
N SER A 789 24.63 19.95 -16.43
CA SER A 789 23.68 21.04 -16.68
C SER A 789 24.17 21.88 -17.86
N THR A 790 23.37 22.86 -18.30
CA THR A 790 23.76 23.79 -19.36
C THR A 790 23.59 25.23 -18.91
N ILE A 791 24.46 26.09 -19.45
CA ILE A 791 24.33 27.55 -19.33
C ILE A 791 24.48 28.19 -20.70
N GLY A 792 23.78 29.30 -20.93
CA GLY A 792 23.91 30.07 -22.16
C GLY A 792 25.31 30.69 -22.30
N LEU A 793 25.84 30.73 -23.53
CA LEU A 793 27.16 31.31 -23.82
C LEU A 793 27.27 32.78 -23.36
N ASN A 794 26.16 33.52 -23.38
CA ASN A 794 26.11 34.89 -22.87
C ASN A 794 26.40 34.97 -21.36
N LYS A 795 25.81 34.07 -20.55
CA LYS A 795 26.03 33.99 -19.10
C LYS A 795 27.44 33.49 -18.80
N ALA A 796 27.89 32.45 -19.50
CA ALA A 796 29.24 31.91 -19.36
C ALA A 796 30.32 32.96 -19.64
N ARG A 797 30.12 33.79 -20.68
CA ARG A 797 31.02 34.89 -21.02
C ARG A 797 30.94 36.07 -20.04
N ALA A 798 29.73 36.46 -19.63
CA ALA A 798 29.55 37.66 -18.80
C ALA A 798 30.03 37.46 -17.35
N GLY A 799 29.93 36.24 -16.81
CA GLY A 799 30.16 36.00 -15.38
C GLY A 799 31.12 34.88 -15.01
N LEU A 800 31.50 33.98 -15.94
CA LEU A 800 32.28 32.77 -15.62
C LEU A 800 33.63 32.67 -16.35
N GLY A 801 34.05 33.75 -17.02
CA GLY A 801 35.37 33.87 -17.62
C GLY A 801 35.55 33.18 -18.97
N LEU A 802 34.46 32.76 -19.65
CA LEU A 802 34.56 32.13 -20.97
C LEU A 802 35.09 33.14 -22.01
N THR A 803 36.24 32.83 -22.61
CA THR A 803 36.91 33.74 -23.56
C THR A 803 36.17 33.82 -24.91
N SER A 804 36.41 34.90 -25.66
CA SER A 804 35.87 35.04 -27.02
C SER A 804 36.33 33.92 -27.97
N ALA A 805 37.55 33.41 -27.79
CA ALA A 805 38.08 32.31 -28.58
C ALA A 805 37.28 31.01 -28.35
N TRP A 806 37.02 30.65 -27.09
CA TRP A 806 36.18 29.50 -26.76
C TRP A 806 34.72 29.70 -27.17
N THR A 807 34.18 30.91 -26.97
CA THR A 807 32.82 31.25 -27.39
C THR A 807 32.63 30.98 -28.89
N ASN A 808 33.59 31.40 -29.72
CA ASN A 808 33.54 31.16 -31.16
C ASN A 808 33.68 29.66 -31.49
N ARG A 809 34.63 28.94 -30.86
CA ARG A 809 34.81 27.50 -31.08
C ARG A 809 33.54 26.70 -30.74
N LEU A 810 32.93 26.97 -29.59
CA LEU A 810 31.70 26.30 -29.14
C LEU A 810 30.53 26.63 -30.07
N ALA A 811 30.35 27.90 -30.44
CA ALA A 811 29.28 28.34 -31.34
C ALA A 811 29.43 27.82 -32.79
N SER A 812 30.66 27.53 -33.23
CA SER A 812 30.93 27.00 -34.57
C SER A 812 30.71 25.49 -34.68
N LYS A 813 30.77 24.70 -33.58
CA LYS A 813 30.53 23.25 -33.64
C LYS A 813 29.09 22.92 -34.05
N TYR A 814 28.12 23.62 -33.46
CA TYR A 814 26.69 23.45 -33.73
C TYR A 814 26.02 24.80 -34.03
N PRO A 815 25.57 25.04 -35.28
CA PRO A 815 25.00 26.33 -35.69
C PRO A 815 23.74 26.74 -34.92
N ASP A 816 22.99 25.78 -34.40
CA ASP A 816 21.71 25.94 -33.68
C ASP A 816 21.86 26.04 -32.16
N THR A 817 23.05 25.76 -31.62
CA THR A 817 23.26 25.61 -30.18
C THR A 817 24.06 26.79 -29.62
N ARG A 818 23.57 27.42 -28.55
CA ARG A 818 24.20 28.59 -27.89
C ARG A 818 24.37 28.39 -26.38
N GLN A 819 24.80 27.19 -25.99
CA GLN A 819 25.03 26.80 -24.61
C GLN A 819 26.38 26.08 -24.47
N VAL A 820 26.80 25.87 -23.22
CA VAL A 820 27.94 25.04 -22.84
C VAL A 820 27.54 24.12 -21.69
N LEU A 821 28.12 22.93 -21.62
CA LEU A 821 27.89 21.98 -20.52
C LEU A 821 28.64 22.42 -19.27
N THR A 822 28.01 22.23 -18.12
CA THR A 822 28.58 22.51 -16.79
C THR A 822 28.36 21.34 -15.86
N VAL A 823 29.32 21.04 -15.01
CA VAL A 823 29.16 20.03 -13.95
C VAL A 823 28.07 20.50 -12.99
N LEU A 824 26.96 19.77 -12.89
CA LEU A 824 25.96 19.99 -11.85
C LEU A 824 26.45 19.36 -10.54
N ARG A 825 26.75 18.06 -10.60
CA ARG A 825 27.27 17.24 -9.51
C ARG A 825 27.96 15.99 -10.05
N CYS A 826 28.77 15.35 -9.22
CA CYS A 826 29.41 14.07 -9.50
C CYS A 826 28.77 12.98 -8.65
N ALA A 827 28.75 11.74 -9.15
CA ALA A 827 28.26 10.61 -8.37
C ALA A 827 29.15 10.37 -7.15
N ALA A 828 28.54 10.02 -6.01
CA ALA A 828 29.24 9.77 -4.76
C ALA A 828 30.32 8.69 -4.95
N HIS A 829 31.47 8.88 -4.28
CA HIS A 829 32.61 7.95 -4.29
C HIS A 829 33.26 7.70 -5.66
N SER A 830 32.87 8.43 -6.71
CA SER A 830 33.54 8.35 -8.02
C SER A 830 34.86 9.12 -8.01
N GLN A 831 35.82 8.71 -8.84
CA GLN A 831 37.06 9.48 -9.06
C GLN A 831 36.74 10.90 -9.56
N ALA A 832 35.72 11.05 -10.42
CA ALA A 832 35.26 12.35 -10.92
C ALA A 832 34.95 13.33 -9.78
N SER A 833 34.35 12.87 -8.67
CA SER A 833 34.03 13.72 -7.51
C SER A 833 35.25 14.31 -6.80
N THR A 834 36.45 13.77 -7.05
CA THR A 834 37.72 14.26 -6.48
C THR A 834 38.44 15.27 -7.37
N VAL A 835 38.16 15.26 -8.69
CA VAL A 835 38.86 16.09 -9.68
C VAL A 835 37.98 17.19 -10.29
N LEU A 836 36.67 17.00 -10.36
CA LEU A 836 35.69 17.97 -10.87
C LEU A 836 34.94 18.66 -9.73
N GLN A 837 34.47 19.88 -9.98
CA GLN A 837 33.71 20.69 -9.05
C GLN A 837 32.40 21.16 -9.69
N SER A 838 31.35 21.32 -8.88
CA SER A 838 30.09 21.91 -9.35
C SER A 838 30.35 23.30 -9.94
N GLY A 839 29.82 23.54 -11.14
CA GLY A 839 30.03 24.78 -11.90
C GLY A 839 31.20 24.77 -12.88
N ASP A 840 32.05 23.74 -12.89
CA ASP A 840 33.09 23.59 -13.92
C ASP A 840 32.45 23.55 -15.31
N ILE A 841 32.93 24.39 -16.23
CA ILE A 841 32.42 24.44 -17.61
C ILE A 841 33.26 23.51 -18.48
N LEU A 842 32.64 22.54 -19.15
CA LEU A 842 33.35 21.61 -20.04
C LEU A 842 33.62 22.28 -21.40
N LEU A 843 34.87 22.30 -21.83
CA LEU A 843 35.31 22.90 -23.09
C LEU A 843 35.64 21.84 -24.15
N SER A 844 36.40 20.82 -23.77
CA SER A 844 36.78 19.72 -24.67
C SER A 844 37.06 18.43 -23.92
N VAL A 845 36.90 17.30 -24.60
CA VAL A 845 37.28 15.96 -24.14
C VAL A 845 38.22 15.35 -25.18
N ASN A 846 39.38 14.85 -24.75
CA ASN A 846 40.44 14.34 -25.63
C ASN A 846 40.78 15.34 -26.77
N ASP A 847 40.92 16.62 -26.40
CA ASP A 847 41.12 17.79 -27.28
C ASP A 847 40.00 18.09 -28.31
N GLU A 848 38.92 17.29 -28.34
CA GLU A 848 37.74 17.59 -29.16
C GLU A 848 36.76 18.50 -28.41
N VAL A 849 36.32 19.59 -29.05
CA VAL A 849 35.36 20.55 -28.46
C VAL A 849 34.04 19.84 -28.13
N VAL A 850 33.49 20.02 -26.93
CA VAL A 850 32.23 19.38 -26.48
C VAL A 850 31.16 20.44 -26.24
N VAL A 851 29.95 20.22 -26.76
CA VAL A 851 28.81 21.15 -26.65
C VAL A 851 27.53 20.46 -26.20
N LYS A 852 27.29 19.21 -26.63
CA LYS A 852 26.06 18.44 -26.33
C LYS A 852 26.41 17.16 -25.54
N ASP A 853 25.44 16.61 -24.81
CA ASP A 853 25.62 15.34 -24.07
C ASP A 853 26.04 14.19 -24.99
N PHE A 854 25.50 14.16 -26.23
CA PHE A 854 25.88 13.21 -27.28
C PHE A 854 27.39 13.19 -27.59
N ASP A 855 28.07 14.34 -27.51
CA ASP A 855 29.51 14.41 -27.75
C ASP A 855 30.28 13.56 -26.73
N ILE A 856 29.84 13.56 -25.47
CA ILE A 856 30.47 12.83 -24.37
C ILE A 856 30.27 11.33 -24.57
N ASP A 857 29.03 10.92 -24.82
CA ASP A 857 28.70 9.51 -25.06
C ASP A 857 29.51 8.96 -26.23
N ARG A 858 29.56 9.67 -27.36
CA ARG A 858 30.35 9.25 -28.53
C ARG A 858 31.85 9.13 -28.20
N LEU A 859 32.44 10.14 -27.56
CA LEU A 859 33.87 10.15 -27.25
C LEU A 859 34.25 9.05 -26.24
N MET A 860 33.35 8.71 -25.32
CA MET A 860 33.50 7.58 -24.41
C MET A 860 33.56 6.25 -25.17
N VAL A 861 32.65 6.05 -26.13
CA VAL A 861 32.58 4.84 -26.97
C VAL A 861 33.79 4.70 -27.87
N GLU A 862 34.26 5.79 -28.46
CA GLU A 862 35.48 5.81 -29.28
C GLU A 862 36.71 5.43 -28.43
N ALA A 863 36.80 5.97 -27.20
CA ALA A 863 37.85 5.62 -26.26
C ALA A 863 37.79 4.13 -25.88
N ALA A 864 36.61 3.59 -25.58
CA ALA A 864 36.39 2.17 -25.30
C ALA A 864 36.84 1.27 -26.47
N SER A 865 36.45 1.63 -27.69
CA SER A 865 36.78 0.89 -28.92
C SER A 865 38.28 0.92 -29.22
N SER A 866 38.93 2.06 -28.99
CA SER A 866 40.39 2.21 -29.20
C SER A 866 41.21 1.33 -28.24
N ARG A 867 40.72 1.16 -27.00
CA ARG A 867 41.32 0.28 -26.00
C ARG A 867 41.22 -1.19 -26.38
N LEU A 868 40.04 -1.65 -26.83
CA LEU A 868 39.85 -3.02 -27.29
C LEU A 868 40.85 -3.39 -28.40
N ARG A 869 41.10 -2.46 -29.34
CA ARG A 869 42.08 -2.63 -30.44
C ARG A 869 43.54 -2.71 -29.95
N ARG A 870 43.92 -1.97 -28.89
CA ARG A 870 45.29 -2.04 -28.31
C ARG A 870 45.54 -3.33 -27.55
N SER A 871 44.54 -3.84 -26.82
CA SER A 871 44.61 -5.13 -26.10
C SER A 871 44.72 -6.32 -27.06
N THR A 872 44.01 -6.31 -28.19
CA THR A 872 44.10 -7.39 -29.20
C THR A 872 45.43 -7.39 -29.97
N THR A 873 46.14 -6.25 -30.04
CA THR A 873 47.43 -6.15 -30.75
C THR A 873 48.60 -6.70 -29.91
N THR A 874 48.44 -6.86 -28.59
CA THR A 874 49.50 -7.33 -27.67
C THR A 874 49.45 -8.84 -27.36
N HIS A 875 48.41 -9.57 -27.81
CA HIS A 875 48.22 -11.00 -27.51
C HIS A 875 48.53 -11.97 -28.67
N PHE A 876 49.17 -11.51 -29.76
CA PHE A 876 49.67 -12.38 -30.83
C PHE A 876 51.18 -12.66 -30.69
N GLU A 877 51.60 -13.27 -29.58
CA GLU A 877 52.84 -14.06 -29.54
C GLU A 877 52.55 -15.44 -28.93
N LEU A 878 52.81 -16.48 -29.73
CA LEU A 878 52.61 -17.89 -29.43
C LEU A 878 53.46 -18.34 -28.23
N SER A 879 52.84 -19.03 -27.26
CA SER A 879 53.48 -20.19 -26.65
C SER A 879 52.46 -21.26 -26.26
N SER A 880 52.72 -22.46 -26.76
CA SER A 880 52.01 -23.70 -26.53
C SER A 880 52.31 -24.27 -25.14
N GLY A 881 51.27 -24.60 -24.35
CA GLY A 881 51.44 -25.32 -23.09
C GLY A 881 50.12 -25.73 -22.43
N ALA A 882 49.93 -27.05 -22.34
CA ALA A 882 48.93 -27.88 -21.66
C ALA A 882 47.86 -27.25 -20.74
N ALA A 883 46.62 -27.70 -20.96
CA ALA A 883 45.44 -27.43 -20.15
C ALA A 883 45.41 -28.22 -18.82
N THR A 884 45.03 -27.54 -17.74
CA THR A 884 44.47 -28.15 -16.52
C THR A 884 43.33 -27.28 -16.01
N SER A 885 42.20 -27.94 -15.75
CA SER A 885 40.90 -27.39 -15.35
C SER A 885 40.84 -27.04 -13.86
N GLN A 886 40.55 -25.78 -13.53
CA GLN A 886 39.95 -25.37 -12.26
C GLN A 886 38.82 -24.36 -12.55
N ALA A 887 37.70 -24.54 -11.84
CA ALA A 887 36.51 -23.71 -11.92
C ALA A 887 36.81 -22.27 -11.44
N PRO A 888 36.16 -21.23 -12.00
CA PRO A 888 36.45 -19.86 -11.62
C PRO A 888 35.72 -19.48 -10.32
N ASP A 889 36.52 -19.07 -9.33
CA ASP A 889 36.09 -18.29 -8.17
C ASP A 889 35.59 -16.91 -8.64
N GLY A 890 34.60 -16.34 -7.95
CA GLY A 890 33.88 -15.11 -8.30
C GLY A 890 34.69 -13.81 -8.17
N SER A 891 35.92 -13.74 -8.71
CA SER A 891 36.65 -12.48 -8.85
C SER A 891 36.13 -11.73 -10.07
N VAL A 892 35.44 -10.61 -9.84
CA VAL A 892 35.15 -9.59 -10.87
C VAL A 892 36.48 -9.18 -11.49
N THR A 893 36.71 -9.55 -12.75
CA THR A 893 37.77 -8.94 -13.56
C THR A 893 37.36 -7.48 -13.80
N THR A 894 37.76 -6.58 -12.91
CA THR A 894 37.64 -5.14 -13.12
C THR A 894 38.50 -4.77 -14.32
N GLN A 895 37.88 -4.52 -15.46
CA GLN A 895 38.56 -3.84 -16.56
C GLN A 895 39.01 -2.48 -16.03
N GLU A 896 40.26 -2.07 -16.28
CA GLU A 896 40.71 -0.70 -15.92
C GLU A 896 39.71 0.34 -16.46
N PRO A 897 39.46 1.46 -15.76
CA PRO A 897 38.47 2.44 -16.22
C PRO A 897 38.92 3.11 -17.53
N ILE A 898 37.95 3.55 -18.34
CA ILE A 898 38.24 4.43 -19.49
C ILE A 898 38.55 5.81 -18.92
N VAL A 899 39.69 6.36 -19.31
CA VAL A 899 40.12 7.70 -18.89
C VAL A 899 39.82 8.70 -20.01
N LEU A 900 39.06 9.74 -19.67
CA LEU A 900 38.75 10.86 -20.55
C LEU A 900 39.50 12.11 -20.07
N GLN A 901 40.34 12.68 -20.94
CA GLN A 901 41.03 13.92 -20.62
C GLN A 901 40.08 15.10 -20.86
N MET A 902 39.58 15.70 -19.79
CA MET A 902 38.63 16.80 -19.85
C MET A 902 39.34 18.14 -19.62
N ARG A 903 39.16 19.08 -20.54
CA ARG A 903 39.52 20.48 -20.35
C ARG A 903 38.30 21.24 -19.85
N VAL A 904 38.39 21.75 -18.64
CA VAL A 904 37.33 22.53 -17.99
C VAL A 904 37.78 23.95 -17.71
N LEU A 905 36.83 24.89 -17.69
CA LEU A 905 37.05 26.24 -17.20
C LEU A 905 36.52 26.32 -15.77
N ARG A 906 37.44 26.54 -14.81
CA ARG A 906 37.15 26.69 -13.38
C ARG A 906 37.57 28.09 -12.95
N ASN A 907 36.62 28.88 -12.44
CA ASN A 907 36.88 30.26 -12.00
C ASN A 907 37.63 31.11 -13.04
N GLY A 908 37.33 30.94 -14.34
CA GLY A 908 37.97 31.64 -15.45
C GLY A 908 39.35 31.11 -15.87
N HIS A 909 39.84 30.03 -15.28
CA HIS A 909 41.10 29.39 -15.63
C HIS A 909 40.88 28.01 -16.27
N GLU A 910 41.61 27.71 -17.34
CA GLU A 910 41.59 26.39 -17.96
C GLU A 910 42.35 25.39 -17.09
N VAL A 911 41.70 24.26 -16.79
CA VAL A 911 42.27 23.13 -16.06
C VAL A 911 42.05 21.88 -16.91
N VAL A 912 43.08 21.04 -17.01
CA VAL A 912 42.97 19.72 -17.63
C VAL A 912 42.94 18.69 -16.52
N VAL A 913 41.93 17.84 -16.52
CA VAL A 913 41.75 16.76 -15.54
C VAL A 913 41.47 15.45 -16.27
N ASP A 914 41.97 14.36 -15.71
CA ASP A 914 41.66 13.02 -16.18
C ASP A 914 40.46 12.50 -15.38
N VAL A 915 39.41 12.11 -16.09
CA VAL A 915 38.14 11.65 -15.52
C VAL A 915 37.93 10.19 -15.90
N GLU A 916 37.80 9.34 -14.89
CA GLU A 916 37.56 7.90 -15.04
C GLU A 916 36.07 7.59 -15.19
N THR A 917 35.74 6.69 -16.12
CA THR A 917 34.40 6.09 -16.18
C THR A 917 34.16 5.14 -15.02
N THR A 918 32.91 5.00 -14.61
CA THR A 918 32.45 3.98 -13.66
C THR A 918 31.62 2.94 -14.41
N ASP A 919 31.96 1.67 -14.26
CA ASP A 919 31.13 0.58 -14.80
C ASP A 919 29.93 0.35 -13.89
N ILE A 920 28.73 0.51 -14.46
CA ILE A 920 27.47 0.27 -13.78
C ILE A 920 26.87 -1.03 -14.28
N ASP A 921 26.43 -1.89 -13.36
CA ASP A 921 25.77 -3.16 -13.69
C ASP A 921 24.55 -2.93 -14.60
N ALA A 922 24.48 -3.67 -15.71
CA ALA A 922 23.41 -3.55 -16.70
C ALA A 922 22.12 -4.26 -16.29
N LEU A 923 22.05 -4.89 -15.12
CA LEU A 923 20.86 -5.48 -14.52
C LEU A 923 20.39 -4.67 -13.31
N GLY A 924 21.19 -3.75 -12.76
CA GLY A 924 20.80 -2.97 -11.58
C GLY A 924 20.73 -3.84 -10.31
N THR A 925 19.65 -3.74 -9.56
CA THR A 925 19.50 -4.46 -8.27
C THR A 925 19.23 -5.95 -8.48
N THR A 926 20.17 -6.80 -8.06
CA THR A 926 20.12 -8.27 -8.18
C THR A 926 19.97 -9.01 -6.85
N ARG A 927 19.93 -8.26 -5.74
CA ARG A 927 19.83 -8.80 -4.38
C ARG A 927 19.12 -7.81 -3.45
N ILE A 928 18.17 -8.31 -2.67
CA ILE A 928 17.51 -7.58 -1.59
C ILE A 928 17.37 -8.45 -0.34
N VAL A 929 17.15 -7.80 0.80
CA VAL A 929 16.84 -8.44 2.08
C VAL A 929 15.55 -7.83 2.61
N VAL A 930 14.55 -8.67 2.88
CA VAL A 930 13.36 -8.30 3.64
C VAL A 930 13.60 -8.66 5.10
N TRP A 931 13.66 -7.68 5.99
CA TRP A 931 13.89 -7.89 7.42
C TRP A 931 12.91 -7.08 8.26
N CYS A 932 12.09 -7.76 9.07
CA CYS A 932 11.04 -7.13 9.87
C CYS A 932 10.14 -6.17 9.06
N GLY A 933 9.84 -6.57 7.82
CA GLY A 933 9.06 -5.81 6.83
C GLY A 933 9.80 -4.64 6.16
N LEU A 934 11.08 -4.43 6.43
CA LEU A 934 11.91 -3.48 5.66
C LEU A 934 12.46 -4.14 4.42
N ILE A 935 12.30 -3.50 3.26
CA ILE A 935 12.95 -3.89 2.01
C ILE A 935 14.29 -3.16 1.92
N LEU A 936 15.37 -3.90 2.14
CA LEU A 936 16.74 -3.43 2.13
C LEU A 936 17.44 -3.84 0.84
N GLN A 937 18.16 -2.90 0.23
CA GLN A 937 18.89 -3.14 -1.02
C GLN A 937 20.22 -2.37 -1.04
N PRO A 938 21.17 -2.74 -1.91
CA PRO A 938 22.28 -1.87 -2.26
C PRO A 938 21.75 -0.58 -2.93
N PRO A 939 22.39 0.58 -2.73
CA PRO A 939 21.98 1.82 -3.39
C PRO A 939 22.07 1.66 -4.91
N HIS A 940 20.98 1.94 -5.62
CA HIS A 940 21.01 1.95 -7.09
C HIS A 940 21.64 3.26 -7.62
N PHE A 941 22.00 3.29 -8.91
CA PHE A 941 22.83 4.36 -9.49
C PHE A 941 22.30 5.79 -9.26
N VAL A 942 20.98 5.99 -9.28
CA VAL A 942 20.36 7.31 -9.03
C VAL A 942 20.65 7.82 -7.61
N ILE A 943 20.80 6.93 -6.63
CA ILE A 943 21.21 7.30 -5.26
C ILE A 943 22.65 7.82 -5.26
N TYR A 944 23.56 7.18 -5.99
CA TYR A 944 24.94 7.68 -6.15
C TYR A 944 24.95 9.05 -6.83
N GLN A 945 24.09 9.29 -7.82
CA GLN A 945 23.97 10.59 -8.48
C GLN A 945 23.55 11.71 -7.53
N ARG A 946 22.87 11.42 -6.41
CA ARG A 946 22.57 12.42 -5.36
C ARG A 946 23.80 12.93 -4.63
N GLY A 947 24.95 12.27 -4.77
CA GLY A 947 26.24 12.70 -4.21
C GLY A 947 26.45 12.31 -2.74
N PHE A 948 25.55 11.54 -2.13
CA PHE A 948 25.64 11.12 -0.72
C PHE A 948 25.25 9.65 -0.51
N VAL A 949 26.24 8.80 -0.21
CA VAL A 949 26.05 7.35 0.02
C VAL A 949 26.90 6.88 1.21
N PRO A 950 26.39 6.93 2.44
CA PRO A 950 27.18 6.61 3.64
C PRO A 950 27.26 5.10 3.97
N SER A 951 26.36 4.27 3.41
CA SER A 951 26.33 2.81 3.58
C SER A 951 25.71 2.15 2.36
N LYS A 952 25.94 0.84 2.15
CA LYS A 952 25.29 0.04 1.11
C LYS A 952 24.05 -0.72 1.61
N VAL A 953 23.50 -0.34 2.75
CA VAL A 953 22.23 -0.87 3.27
C VAL A 953 21.18 0.24 3.19
N TYR A 954 20.43 0.29 2.11
CA TYR A 954 19.42 1.32 1.84
C TYR A 954 18.01 0.79 2.05
N ILE A 955 17.17 1.54 2.79
CA ILE A 955 15.76 1.22 3.02
C ILE A 955 14.94 1.75 1.84
N SER A 956 14.50 0.84 0.96
CA SER A 956 13.66 1.15 -0.20
C SER A 956 12.21 1.38 0.19
N LEU A 957 11.66 0.51 1.05
CA LEU A 957 10.26 0.52 1.49
C LEU A 957 10.13 -0.16 2.86
N TRP A 958 9.03 0.09 3.57
CA TRP A 958 8.50 -0.82 4.59
C TRP A 958 7.20 -1.46 4.10
N MET A 959 6.85 -2.62 4.64
CA MET A 959 5.57 -3.26 4.41
C MET A 959 4.59 -2.87 5.54
N GLU A 960 3.34 -2.56 5.20
CA GLU A 960 2.32 -2.20 6.20
C GLU A 960 2.08 -3.35 7.19
N GLY A 961 1.85 -3.03 8.46
CA GLY A 961 1.62 -4.05 9.49
C GLY A 961 2.89 -4.78 9.94
N SER A 962 4.06 -4.20 9.67
CA SER A 962 5.36 -4.73 10.06
C SER A 962 6.02 -3.93 11.19
N PRO A 963 7.06 -4.48 11.85
CA PRO A 963 7.86 -3.69 12.79
C PRO A 963 8.46 -2.44 12.14
N GLY A 964 8.84 -2.51 10.86
CA GLY A 964 9.30 -1.33 10.10
C GLY A 964 8.28 -0.19 10.10
N ASP A 965 7.01 -0.51 9.88
CA ASP A 965 5.87 0.40 9.94
C ASP A 965 5.61 0.88 11.39
N LYS A 966 5.46 -0.07 12.33
CA LYS A 966 5.18 0.21 13.77
C LYS A 966 6.17 1.19 14.40
N TYR A 967 7.45 1.07 14.06
CA TYR A 967 8.53 1.90 14.61
C TYR A 967 8.94 3.06 13.68
N ALA A 968 8.17 3.32 12.61
CA ALA A 968 8.36 4.43 11.66
C ALA A 968 9.78 4.48 11.07
N MET A 969 10.25 3.34 10.54
CA MET A 969 11.55 3.21 9.88
C MET A 969 11.52 3.74 8.45
N GLU A 970 11.39 5.07 8.29
CA GLU A 970 10.95 5.60 7.00
C GLU A 970 11.92 5.36 5.85
N PRO A 971 11.40 5.08 4.63
CA PRO A 971 12.22 4.92 3.44
C PRO A 971 13.17 6.09 3.19
N ARG A 972 14.13 5.92 2.29
CA ARG A 972 15.16 6.93 1.95
C ARG A 972 16.17 7.16 3.09
N ARG A 973 16.46 6.09 3.82
CA ARG A 973 17.48 6.05 4.89
C ARG A 973 18.49 4.96 4.62
N PHE A 974 19.70 5.17 5.11
CA PHE A 974 20.73 4.14 5.16
C PHE A 974 20.87 3.59 6.56
N VAL A 975 21.02 2.28 6.69
CA VAL A 975 21.40 1.63 7.95
C VAL A 975 22.92 1.66 8.06
N LEU A 976 23.43 2.38 9.05
CA LEU A 976 24.86 2.47 9.34
C LEU A 976 25.30 1.41 10.33
N GLN A 977 24.48 1.17 11.36
CA GLN A 977 24.79 0.23 12.44
C GLN A 977 23.54 -0.47 12.96
N VAL A 978 23.71 -1.71 13.42
CA VAL A 978 22.73 -2.48 14.19
C VAL A 978 23.40 -2.88 15.51
N ASN A 979 22.82 -2.52 16.65
CA ASN A 979 23.37 -2.76 17.99
C ASN A 979 24.85 -2.33 18.12
N ASP A 980 25.14 -1.11 17.65
CA ASP A 980 26.48 -0.50 17.63
C ASP A 980 27.53 -1.25 16.77
N GLN A 981 27.11 -2.24 15.95
CA GLN A 981 27.96 -2.91 14.96
C GLN A 981 27.76 -2.31 13.57
N ASP A 982 28.85 -1.99 12.88
CA ASP A 982 28.81 -1.40 11.54
C ASP A 982 28.23 -2.37 10.50
N THR A 983 27.33 -1.85 9.66
CA THR A 983 26.69 -2.57 8.56
C THR A 983 26.99 -1.88 7.23
N PRO A 984 28.23 -1.94 6.72
CA PRO A 984 28.62 -1.27 5.48
C PRO A 984 27.93 -1.82 4.23
N ASP A 985 27.44 -3.07 4.29
CA ASP A 985 26.76 -3.79 3.22
C ASP A 985 25.74 -4.80 3.76
N LEU A 986 24.97 -5.41 2.85
CA LEU A 986 23.94 -6.40 3.20
C LEU A 986 24.50 -7.65 3.87
N ASP A 987 25.74 -8.07 3.55
CA ASP A 987 26.35 -9.25 4.17
C ASP A 987 26.68 -8.99 5.64
N ALA A 988 27.24 -7.82 5.94
CA ALA A 988 27.48 -7.37 7.31
C ALA A 988 26.16 -7.21 8.06
N PHE A 989 25.15 -6.61 7.43
CA PHE A 989 23.83 -6.48 8.02
C PHE A 989 23.23 -7.85 8.41
N LEU A 990 23.20 -8.81 7.47
CA LEU A 990 22.68 -10.16 7.70
C LEU A 990 23.43 -10.87 8.84
N ARG A 991 24.77 -10.80 8.88
CA ARG A 991 25.56 -11.40 9.97
C ARG A 991 25.18 -10.83 11.34
N VAL A 992 24.86 -9.54 11.43
CA VAL A 992 24.45 -8.92 12.70
C VAL A 992 23.04 -9.35 13.09
N VAL A 993 22.06 -9.23 12.18
CA VAL A 993 20.66 -9.52 12.51
C VAL A 993 20.37 -11.01 12.68
N GLN A 994 21.17 -11.89 12.08
CA GLN A 994 21.11 -13.34 12.33
C GLN A 994 21.42 -13.73 13.77
N ASN A 995 21.94 -12.83 14.61
CA ASN A 995 22.20 -13.09 16.03
C ASN A 995 21.12 -12.48 16.96
N VAL A 996 20.14 -11.78 16.40
CA VAL A 996 19.06 -11.14 17.14
C VAL A 996 17.89 -12.12 17.28
N GLN A 997 17.39 -12.29 18.50
CA GLN A 997 16.27 -13.19 18.77
C GLN A 997 14.92 -12.58 18.39
N HIS A 998 13.89 -13.41 18.23
CA HIS A 998 12.51 -12.95 18.10
C HIS A 998 12.09 -12.16 19.36
N GLY A 999 11.40 -11.03 19.18
CA GLY A 999 10.93 -10.17 20.28
C GLY A 999 12.02 -9.30 20.93
N GLU A 1000 13.28 -9.40 20.47
CA GLU A 1000 14.39 -8.60 20.95
C GLU A 1000 14.35 -7.18 20.36
N SER A 1001 14.67 -6.18 21.18
CA SER A 1001 14.80 -4.80 20.72
C SER A 1001 16.21 -4.53 20.20
N VAL A 1002 16.30 -3.98 18.98
CA VAL A 1002 17.55 -3.57 18.36
C VAL A 1002 17.66 -2.06 18.25
N ARG A 1003 18.89 -1.55 18.33
CA ARG A 1003 19.23 -0.15 18.06
C ARG A 1003 19.75 -0.01 16.64
N LEU A 1004 19.15 0.89 15.86
CA LEU A 1004 19.50 1.15 14.47
C LEU A 1004 20.04 2.57 14.33
N LYS A 1005 21.30 2.70 13.90
CA LYS A 1005 21.87 4.00 13.53
C LYS A 1005 21.56 4.23 12.06
N LEU A 1006 20.74 5.23 11.78
CA LEU A 1006 20.26 5.56 10.45
C LEU A 1006 20.77 6.93 10.02
N VAL A 1007 20.77 7.17 8.71
CA VAL A 1007 21.00 8.51 8.17
C VAL A 1007 20.05 8.77 6.99
N ALA A 1008 19.38 9.90 7.03
CA ALA A 1008 18.42 10.29 6.00
C ALA A 1008 19.12 10.80 4.73
N LEU A 1009 18.73 10.28 3.57
CA LEU A 1009 19.31 10.67 2.27
C LEU A 1009 19.13 12.18 1.99
N ALA A 1010 17.95 12.73 2.29
CA ALA A 1010 17.60 14.11 1.94
C ALA A 1010 18.35 15.17 2.78
N THR A 1011 18.67 14.87 4.04
CA THR A 1011 19.23 15.86 4.98
C THR A 1011 20.63 15.52 5.48
N GLY A 1012 21.10 14.28 5.29
CA GLY A 1012 22.32 13.78 5.92
C GLY A 1012 22.23 13.68 7.45
N LYS A 1013 21.04 13.88 8.04
CA LYS A 1013 20.84 13.82 9.49
C LYS A 1013 20.94 12.38 9.98
N GLU A 1014 21.89 12.13 10.88
CA GLU A 1014 21.95 10.88 11.64
C GLU A 1014 20.83 10.82 12.68
N GLU A 1015 20.26 9.63 12.87
CA GLU A 1015 19.30 9.36 13.93
C GLU A 1015 19.52 7.96 14.53
N MET A 1016 19.11 7.82 15.79
CA MET A 1016 19.10 6.55 16.49
C MET A 1016 17.64 6.14 16.68
N ARG A 1017 17.27 4.98 16.13
CA ARG A 1017 15.93 4.40 16.27
C ARG A 1017 16.02 3.04 16.94
N THR A 1018 14.90 2.58 17.49
CA THR A 1018 14.78 1.22 18.04
C THR A 1018 13.66 0.48 17.33
N LEU A 1019 13.84 -0.82 17.17
CA LEU A 1019 12.84 -1.71 16.58
C LEU A 1019 12.79 -3.00 17.40
N LYS A 1020 11.59 -3.50 17.71
CA LYS A 1020 11.41 -4.82 18.32
C LYS A 1020 11.15 -5.84 17.20
N THR A 1021 11.91 -6.91 17.17
CA THR A 1021 11.84 -7.91 16.09
C THR A 1021 10.58 -8.77 16.20
N GLU A 1022 10.05 -9.19 15.04
CA GLU A 1022 8.87 -10.06 14.95
C GLU A 1022 9.04 -11.03 13.78
N TYR A 1023 9.63 -12.20 14.04
CA TYR A 1023 10.00 -13.17 12.99
C TYR A 1023 8.94 -14.23 12.66
N LEU A 1024 7.84 -14.35 13.42
CA LEU A 1024 6.79 -15.31 13.10
C LEU A 1024 6.10 -14.88 11.80
N PHE A 1025 5.70 -13.62 11.71
CA PHE A 1025 5.02 -13.09 10.54
C PHE A 1025 5.91 -12.32 9.56
N TRP A 1026 7.06 -11.82 10.03
CA TRP A 1026 8.03 -11.06 9.23
C TRP A 1026 9.42 -11.71 9.27
N PRO A 1027 9.56 -12.95 8.78
CA PRO A 1027 10.84 -13.64 8.77
C PRO A 1027 11.85 -12.90 7.89
N THR A 1028 13.13 -13.04 8.22
CA THR A 1028 14.19 -12.50 7.38
C THR A 1028 14.25 -13.30 6.09
N THR A 1029 14.03 -12.65 4.95
CA THR A 1029 14.04 -13.28 3.63
C THR A 1029 15.06 -12.59 2.75
N GLU A 1030 15.93 -13.37 2.14
CA GLU A 1030 16.88 -12.90 1.15
C GLU A 1030 16.38 -13.29 -0.25
N VAL A 1031 16.31 -12.32 -1.16
CA VAL A 1031 15.93 -12.55 -2.54
C VAL A 1031 17.11 -12.19 -3.43
N MET A 1032 17.60 -13.14 -4.21
CA MET A 1032 18.82 -12.99 -5.01
C MET A 1032 18.68 -13.66 -6.38
N TRP A 1033 19.24 -13.03 -7.41
CA TRP A 1033 19.32 -13.60 -8.75
C TRP A 1033 20.40 -14.69 -8.85
N ASP A 1034 20.01 -15.89 -9.28
CA ASP A 1034 20.92 -16.98 -9.63
C ASP A 1034 21.21 -16.94 -11.14
N SER A 1035 22.37 -16.39 -11.49
CA SER A 1035 22.83 -16.27 -12.88
C SER A 1035 23.03 -17.62 -13.59
N ALA A 1036 23.31 -18.71 -12.86
CA ALA A 1036 23.50 -20.02 -13.46
C ALA A 1036 22.18 -20.68 -13.84
N ARG A 1037 21.12 -20.39 -13.08
CA ARG A 1037 19.76 -20.90 -13.33
C ARG A 1037 18.86 -19.93 -14.10
N GLU A 1038 19.30 -18.68 -14.27
CA GLU A 1038 18.48 -17.56 -14.77
C GLU A 1038 17.13 -17.42 -14.02
N THR A 1039 17.17 -17.52 -12.68
CA THR A 1039 15.97 -17.45 -11.83
C THR A 1039 16.25 -16.66 -10.55
N TRP A 1040 15.18 -16.09 -9.98
CA TRP A 1040 15.23 -15.47 -8.66
C TRP A 1040 15.06 -16.55 -7.58
N GLN A 1041 15.85 -16.46 -6.51
CA GLN A 1041 15.75 -17.34 -5.36
C GLN A 1041 15.35 -16.56 -4.13
N SER A 1042 14.24 -16.95 -3.53
CA SER A 1042 13.77 -16.43 -2.24
C SER A 1042 14.11 -17.45 -1.14
N THR A 1043 15.01 -17.07 -0.24
CA THR A 1043 15.47 -17.92 0.86
C THR A 1043 15.12 -17.28 2.19
N ILE A 1044 14.40 -18.02 3.04
CA ILE A 1044 14.21 -17.61 4.43
C ILE A 1044 15.52 -17.86 5.17
N VAL A 1045 16.09 -16.79 5.70
CA VAL A 1045 17.24 -16.85 6.58
C VAL A 1045 16.73 -17.34 7.94
N PRO A 1046 17.17 -18.52 8.42
CA PRO A 1046 16.69 -19.04 9.68
C PRO A 1046 17.03 -18.07 10.82
N PRO A 1047 16.11 -17.87 11.78
CA PRO A 1047 16.45 -17.11 12.97
C PRO A 1047 17.61 -17.80 13.72
N PRO A 1048 18.41 -17.07 14.51
CA PRO A 1048 19.40 -17.69 15.38
C PRO A 1048 18.69 -18.75 16.22
N SER A 1049 19.26 -19.96 16.28
CA SER A 1049 18.66 -21.16 16.87
C SER A 1049 17.81 -20.83 18.10
N ALA A 1050 16.48 -20.83 17.92
CA ALA A 1050 15.56 -20.77 19.02
C ALA A 1050 15.76 -22.01 19.88
N ASN A 1051 15.95 -21.82 21.17
CA ASN A 1051 15.80 -22.91 22.14
C ASN A 1051 14.41 -23.52 21.89
N PRO A 1052 14.27 -24.85 21.68
CA PRO A 1052 13.03 -25.48 21.18
C PRO A 1052 11.86 -25.49 22.19
N MET A 1053 11.64 -24.41 22.96
CA MET A 1053 10.60 -24.27 23.99
C MET A 1053 9.83 -22.93 23.94
N GLN A 1054 9.75 -22.24 22.81
CA GLN A 1054 8.84 -21.09 22.64
C GLN A 1054 7.81 -21.34 21.56
#